data_AF-A0AAU5NTH7-F1
#
_entry.id   AF-A0AAU5NTH7-F1
#
_cell.length_a   1.000
_cell.length_b   1.000
_cell.length_c   1.000
_cell.angle_alpha   90.00
_cell.angle_beta   90.00
_cell.angle_gamma   90.00
#
_symmetry.space_group_name_H-M   'P 1'
#
loop_
_entity.id
_entity.type
_entity.pdbx_description
1 polymer ?
#
loop_
_entity_poly.entity_id
_entity_poly.type
_entity_poly.pdbx_seq_one_letter_code
_entity_poly.pdbx_strand_id
1 'polypeptide(L)'
;MTDSTAFDWRSFLLKWSGEWADSLPDSDTRSKDDEAARQARWLGFPPASEERIAAMEERLGRQMPPSYREFLKVSDGWRNAGWFVWLLAGTEDAQWHNNESGLADMYAEHVDEDSTAEAQREADLWRRGLQLDVESDVTYVLMDPEDVDDDGEWAVYTWSSWRAEPPERHANFLAFMRDMHREFHSLAARQSDSEPEFANDTTRQLDAQVEEARLAVLRGGWEQAEEALDEAKGYGRPRAAGLGDQIRRLLGKTYMVYFEDLVTDPRYTPDLLPPLVAEHALHSYRDDSTLKFHLGGADDELMSLAFATLDQMRNGTYRYAPAGPFGEAVDRARELARWGDSDKAWRTLMDALPLWEPLGPDHLAPLAWVADPVLGQLLTPERGRELLSTPRAGQTGEPPSPAADLDPGDLAWLAEPDGGNNHTSYRFVLVEGAHPEELPGRLTGGDEDTDGEGDNTVLNAPMHLWDARHKTTGNQREFSSYVDMAFVAVGRAGTDWSFAFDDRPASFYRPRFVSPAATASAGTRAVVVWSGLRSGPRKPFFHLSVARDGAEQYAFTYEGGEIQRTGEIPEALEPTQFFGDLAEGAAAEAERPLLEAVTREFGASLPRHALTSGRLHTFTTRSWTRPPQRGETYLVVSVNHPPTHPTTGGRPGAGAPESSQ
;
A
#
# COMPACT_ATOMS: atom_id res chain seq x y z
N MET A 1 32.90 -26.98 22.41
CA MET A 1 33.71 -25.75 22.55
C MET A 1 33.57 -25.01 21.24
N THR A 2 32.48 -24.25 21.14
CA THR A 2 32.24 -23.30 20.06
C THR A 2 33.01 -22.05 20.43
N ASP A 3 34.09 -21.77 19.70
CA ASP A 3 34.78 -20.46 19.74
C ASP A 3 33.77 -19.42 19.25
N SER A 4 33.04 -18.79 20.19
CA SER A 4 32.39 -17.51 19.96
C SER A 4 33.52 -16.48 19.87
N THR A 5 33.80 -15.99 18.67
CA THR A 5 34.77 -14.91 18.44
C THR A 5 34.29 -13.68 19.22
N ALA A 6 34.92 -13.40 20.36
CA ALA A 6 34.62 -12.25 21.20
C ALA A 6 34.71 -10.95 20.38
N PHE A 7 33.72 -10.07 20.53
CA PHE A 7 33.70 -8.75 19.89
C PHE A 7 34.92 -7.91 20.32
N ASP A 8 35.60 -7.28 19.37
CA ASP A 8 36.77 -6.44 19.65
C ASP A 8 36.34 -5.03 20.13
N TRP A 9 36.00 -4.96 21.42
CA TRP A 9 35.65 -3.71 22.10
C TRP A 9 36.73 -2.63 21.97
N ARG A 10 38.02 -3.00 22.03
CA ARG A 10 39.11 -2.01 22.00
C ARG A 10 39.16 -1.31 20.65
N SER A 11 39.10 -2.06 19.56
CA SER A 11 39.10 -1.46 18.21
C SER A 11 37.86 -0.60 17.97
N PHE A 12 36.69 -1.06 18.40
CA PHE A 12 35.43 -0.30 18.28
C PHE A 12 35.48 1.04 19.04
N LEU A 13 35.88 1.02 20.31
CA LEU A 13 35.93 2.22 21.16
C LEU A 13 37.02 3.21 20.73
N LEU A 14 38.17 2.71 20.24
CA LEU A 14 39.23 3.56 19.68
C LEU A 14 38.75 4.28 18.42
N LYS A 15 38.04 3.55 17.55
CA LYS A 15 37.45 4.10 16.34
C LYS A 15 36.44 5.19 16.66
N TRP A 16 35.48 4.91 17.54
CA TRP A 16 34.49 5.90 17.98
C TRP A 16 35.14 7.13 18.63
N SER A 17 36.10 6.93 19.53
CA SER A 17 36.82 8.06 20.16
C SER A 17 37.52 8.97 19.15
N GLY A 18 38.11 8.38 18.10
CA GLY A 18 38.72 9.15 17.02
C GLY A 18 37.69 9.95 16.23
N GLU A 19 36.59 9.31 15.83
CA GLU A 19 35.50 9.95 15.07
C GLU A 19 34.84 11.10 15.85
N TRP A 20 34.62 10.92 17.15
CA TRP A 20 34.10 11.97 18.03
C TRP A 20 35.10 13.12 18.20
N ALA A 21 36.39 12.82 18.34
CA ALA A 21 37.39 13.87 18.48
C ALA A 21 37.51 14.74 17.21
N ASP A 22 37.22 14.16 16.04
CA ASP A 22 37.23 14.84 14.74
C ASP A 22 35.91 15.55 14.42
N SER A 23 34.79 15.20 15.08
CA SER A 23 33.47 15.76 14.79
C SER A 23 33.22 17.13 15.42
N LEU A 24 33.93 17.48 16.48
CA LEU A 24 33.60 18.66 17.27
C LEU A 24 34.20 19.95 16.65
N PRO A 25 33.37 20.95 16.28
CA PRO A 25 33.88 22.24 15.79
C PRO A 25 34.68 22.94 16.89
N ASP A 26 35.77 23.65 16.53
CA ASP A 26 36.57 24.44 17.48
C ASP A 26 35.71 25.53 18.15
N SER A 27 35.08 25.18 19.26
CA SER A 27 34.23 26.07 20.07
C SER A 27 34.78 26.22 21.50
N ASP A 28 34.59 27.42 22.03
CA ASP A 28 35.07 27.86 23.36
C ASP A 28 34.16 27.38 24.52
N THR A 29 33.14 26.54 24.27
CA THR A 29 32.11 26.18 25.26
C THR A 29 32.19 24.73 25.77
N ARG A 30 33.27 24.01 25.50
CA ARG A 30 33.43 22.60 25.92
C ARG A 30 33.75 22.47 27.41
N SER A 31 33.30 21.37 28.02
CA SER A 31 33.75 21.01 29.37
C SER A 31 35.26 20.73 29.36
N LYS A 32 35.93 20.87 30.51
CA LYS A 32 37.37 20.55 30.61
C LYS A 32 37.65 19.07 30.34
N ASP A 33 36.72 18.20 30.71
CA ASP A 33 36.86 16.76 30.58
C ASP A 33 36.69 16.32 29.12
N ASP A 34 35.77 16.94 28.37
CA ASP A 34 35.63 16.71 26.93
C ASP A 34 36.87 17.17 26.16
N GLU A 35 37.44 18.32 26.51
CA GLU A 35 38.66 18.80 25.84
C GLU A 35 39.86 17.89 26.14
N ALA A 36 39.96 17.36 27.36
CA ALA A 36 40.98 16.37 27.71
C ALA A 36 40.79 15.04 26.94
N ALA A 37 39.55 14.55 26.85
CA ALA A 37 39.21 13.34 26.09
C ALA A 37 39.50 13.52 24.59
N ARG A 38 39.19 14.69 24.02
CA ARG A 38 39.48 15.05 22.63
C ARG A 38 40.98 15.04 22.34
N GLN A 39 41.77 15.68 23.19
CA GLN A 39 43.23 15.71 23.07
C GLN A 39 43.86 14.32 23.21
N ALA A 40 43.34 13.49 24.11
CA ALA A 40 43.75 12.10 24.28
C ALA A 40 43.24 11.17 23.17
N ARG A 41 42.26 11.63 22.36
CA ARG A 41 41.48 10.83 21.41
C ARG A 41 40.92 9.55 22.04
N TRP A 42 40.41 9.68 23.27
CA TRP A 42 39.88 8.58 24.06
C TRP A 42 38.74 9.06 24.96
N LEU A 43 37.52 8.58 24.68
CA LEU A 43 36.33 8.87 25.48
C LEU A 43 36.25 8.04 26.76
N GLY A 44 36.83 6.85 26.72
CA GLY A 44 36.79 5.90 27.82
C GLY A 44 37.62 6.29 29.03
N PHE A 45 37.63 5.39 30.01
CA PHE A 45 38.41 5.47 31.23
C PHE A 45 39.45 4.35 31.25
N PRO A 46 40.41 4.36 32.19
CA PRO A 46 41.30 3.21 32.37
C PRO A 46 40.49 1.92 32.54
N PRO A 47 40.96 0.78 32.00
CA PRO A 47 40.33 -0.53 32.19
C PRO A 47 40.05 -0.86 33.66
N ALA A 48 38.89 -1.47 33.92
CA ALA A 48 38.61 -2.08 35.21
C ALA A 48 39.42 -3.38 35.36
N SER A 49 40.06 -3.56 36.52
CA SER A 49 40.69 -4.84 36.82
C SER A 49 39.63 -5.88 37.18
N GLU A 50 39.96 -7.15 37.03
CA GLU A 50 39.06 -8.26 37.37
C GLU A 50 38.57 -8.18 38.83
N GLU A 51 39.43 -7.70 39.73
CA GLU A 51 39.08 -7.51 41.15
C GLU A 51 38.02 -6.42 41.35
N ARG A 52 38.06 -5.32 40.57
CA ARG A 52 37.06 -4.26 40.64
C ARG A 52 35.71 -4.72 40.09
N ILE A 53 35.74 -5.44 38.98
CA ILE A 53 34.53 -6.02 38.38
C ILE A 53 33.90 -7.01 39.37
N ALA A 54 34.70 -7.91 39.96
CA ALA A 54 34.21 -8.86 40.96
C ALA A 54 33.66 -8.16 42.22
N ALA A 55 34.29 -7.07 42.67
CA ALA A 55 33.80 -6.28 43.79
C ALA A 55 32.48 -5.56 43.48
N MET A 56 32.31 -5.07 42.25
CA MET A 56 31.03 -4.52 41.78
C MET A 56 29.95 -5.61 41.77
N GLU A 57 30.23 -6.78 41.21
CA GLU A 57 29.28 -7.90 41.18
C GLU A 57 28.89 -8.38 42.58
N GLU A 58 29.84 -8.43 43.51
CA GLU A 58 29.57 -8.73 44.92
C GLU A 58 28.68 -7.65 45.56
N ARG A 59 28.97 -6.37 45.28
CA ARG A 59 28.16 -5.22 45.75
C ARG A 59 26.73 -5.25 45.20
N LEU A 60 26.56 -5.60 43.92
CA LEU A 60 25.26 -5.65 43.24
C LEU A 60 24.52 -6.98 43.47
N GLY A 61 25.22 -8.02 43.92
CA GLY A 61 24.67 -9.35 44.22
C GLY A 61 24.37 -10.22 42.99
N ARG A 62 24.86 -9.84 41.81
CA ARG A 62 24.68 -10.58 40.55
C ARG A 62 25.95 -10.52 39.70
N GLN A 63 26.19 -11.57 38.91
CA GLN A 63 27.19 -11.53 37.85
C GLN A 63 26.67 -10.67 36.70
N MET A 64 27.52 -9.80 36.16
CA MET A 64 27.17 -8.92 35.06
C MET A 64 27.11 -9.68 33.74
N PRO A 65 26.28 -9.21 32.78
CA PRO A 65 26.19 -9.83 31.46
C PRO A 65 27.56 -9.80 30.75
N PRO A 66 27.92 -10.83 29.97
CA PRO A 66 29.26 -11.00 29.41
C PRO A 66 29.75 -9.77 28.63
N SER A 67 28.91 -9.18 27.79
CA SER A 67 29.28 -8.03 26.95
C SER A 67 29.61 -6.78 27.77
N TYR A 68 28.90 -6.52 28.88
CA TYR A 68 29.21 -5.42 29.79
C TYR A 68 30.51 -5.69 30.58
N ARG A 69 30.73 -6.93 31.00
CA ARG A 69 31.98 -7.33 31.67
C ARG A 69 33.19 -7.13 30.76
N GLU A 70 33.12 -7.56 29.50
CA GLU A 70 34.21 -7.39 28.53
C GLU A 70 34.43 -5.92 28.16
N PHE A 71 33.36 -5.12 28.10
CA PHE A 71 33.47 -3.67 27.95
C PHE A 71 34.26 -3.03 29.11
N LEU A 72 33.93 -3.38 30.36
CA LEU A 72 34.60 -2.83 31.55
C LEU A 72 36.10 -3.16 31.61
N LYS A 73 36.51 -4.33 31.07
CA LYS A 73 37.92 -4.70 30.91
C LYS A 73 38.67 -3.85 29.89
N VAL A 74 37.97 -3.05 29.09
CA VAL A 74 38.56 -2.09 28.15
C VAL A 74 38.40 -0.66 28.67
N SER A 75 37.26 -0.33 29.29
CA SER A 75 36.93 1.00 29.79
C SER A 75 36.00 0.94 31.01
N ASP A 76 36.46 1.44 32.17
CA ASP A 76 35.67 1.50 33.41
C ASP A 76 34.69 2.70 33.38
N GLY A 77 33.71 2.64 32.49
CA GLY A 77 32.77 3.73 32.16
C GLY A 77 32.98 4.31 30.77
N TRP A 78 32.07 5.16 30.27
CA TRP A 78 32.17 5.76 28.94
C TRP A 78 31.62 7.18 28.90
N ARG A 79 32.29 8.10 28.20
CA ARG A 79 31.78 9.45 27.96
C ARG A 79 31.02 9.53 26.64
N ASN A 80 29.97 10.34 26.60
CA ASN A 80 29.22 10.68 25.40
C ASN A 80 28.75 9.40 24.66
N ALA A 81 28.03 8.52 25.37
CA ALA A 81 27.34 7.39 24.77
C ALA A 81 26.12 7.93 23.99
N GLY A 82 26.24 7.97 22.66
CA GLY A 82 25.28 8.66 21.82
C GLY A 82 25.42 10.17 22.00
N TRP A 83 24.29 10.87 22.08
CA TRP A 83 24.30 12.33 22.28
C TRP A 83 23.68 12.77 23.61
N PHE A 84 22.85 11.92 24.20
CA PHE A 84 22.04 12.25 25.38
C PHE A 84 22.54 11.62 26.67
N VAL A 85 23.52 10.71 26.62
CA VAL A 85 24.16 10.13 27.81
C VAL A 85 25.61 10.61 27.88
N TRP A 86 25.87 11.62 28.70
CA TRP A 86 27.19 12.23 28.86
C TRP A 86 28.17 11.33 29.60
N LEU A 87 27.68 10.54 30.57
CA LEU A 87 28.48 9.57 31.31
C LEU A 87 27.71 8.28 31.55
N LEU A 88 28.26 7.17 31.03
CA LEU A 88 27.82 5.81 31.26
C LEU A 88 28.65 5.17 32.37
N ALA A 89 27.97 4.43 33.25
CA ALA A 89 28.53 3.90 34.49
C ALA A 89 29.72 2.95 34.26
N GLY A 90 30.72 3.12 35.11
CA GLY A 90 31.76 2.12 35.37
C GLY A 90 31.41 1.22 36.55
N THR A 91 32.43 0.55 37.09
CA THR A 91 32.30 -0.36 38.23
C THR A 91 31.90 0.32 39.53
N GLU A 92 32.23 1.59 39.71
CA GLU A 92 31.89 2.37 40.91
C GLU A 92 30.45 2.90 40.87
N ASP A 93 30.00 3.38 39.70
CA ASP A 93 28.74 4.12 39.56
C ASP A 93 27.53 3.23 39.27
N ALA A 94 27.72 2.02 38.73
CA ALA A 94 26.62 1.12 38.41
C ALA A 94 25.82 0.77 39.67
N GLN A 95 24.51 1.00 39.64
CA GLN A 95 23.61 0.85 40.79
C GLN A 95 22.20 0.42 40.37
N TRP A 96 21.47 -0.21 41.28
CA TRP A 96 20.05 -0.51 41.07
C TRP A 96 19.23 0.78 41.03
N HIS A 97 18.33 0.89 40.06
CA HIS A 97 17.45 2.05 39.94
C HIS A 97 16.63 2.24 41.23
N ASN A 98 16.60 3.48 41.74
CA ASN A 98 16.04 3.80 43.05
C ASN A 98 14.67 4.49 43.00
N ASN A 99 14.10 4.67 41.79
CA ASN A 99 12.81 5.32 41.56
C ASN A 99 12.69 6.76 42.10
N GLU A 100 13.79 7.52 42.19
CA GLU A 100 13.72 8.94 42.56
C GLU A 100 12.89 9.78 41.56
N SER A 101 12.80 9.33 40.31
CA SER A 101 12.00 9.95 39.24
C SER A 101 10.49 9.69 39.35
N GLY A 102 10.06 8.73 40.17
CA GLY A 102 8.67 8.29 40.25
C GLY A 102 8.18 7.48 39.03
N LEU A 103 9.07 7.13 38.09
CA LEU A 103 8.71 6.40 36.87
C LEU A 103 8.20 4.98 37.17
N ALA A 104 8.72 4.31 38.19
CA ALA A 104 8.23 2.99 38.59
C ALA A 104 6.79 3.03 39.13
N ASP A 105 6.40 4.14 39.75
CA ASP A 105 5.02 4.31 40.23
C ASP A 105 4.10 4.65 39.06
N MET A 106 4.54 5.55 38.18
CA MET A 106 3.80 5.93 36.98
C MET A 106 3.49 4.73 36.08
N TYR A 107 4.49 3.90 35.75
CA TYR A 107 4.27 2.72 34.92
C TYR A 107 3.46 1.65 35.64
N ALA A 108 3.60 1.50 36.97
CA ALA A 108 2.80 0.55 37.73
C ALA A 108 1.30 0.91 37.77
N GLU A 109 0.94 2.20 37.70
CA GLU A 109 -0.46 2.64 37.62
C GLU A 109 -1.14 2.24 36.31
N HIS A 110 -0.37 1.99 35.25
CA HIS A 110 -0.88 1.62 33.93
C HIS A 110 -1.00 0.10 33.73
N VAL A 111 -0.66 -0.69 34.74
CA VAL A 111 -0.70 -2.15 34.68
C VAL A 111 -1.81 -2.70 35.58
N ASP A 112 -2.67 -3.54 34.99
CA ASP A 112 -3.80 -4.22 35.62
C ASP A 112 -3.76 -5.74 35.37
N GLU A 113 -4.78 -6.47 35.84
CA GLU A 113 -4.85 -7.94 35.72
C GLU A 113 -4.94 -8.44 34.26
N ASP A 114 -5.32 -7.57 33.32
CA ASP A 114 -5.49 -7.89 31.89
C ASP A 114 -4.30 -7.41 31.02
N SER A 115 -3.27 -6.83 31.63
CA SER A 115 -2.13 -6.25 30.94
C SER A 115 -1.22 -7.29 30.27
N THR A 116 -0.59 -6.90 29.16
CA THR A 116 0.31 -7.78 28.43
C THR A 116 1.58 -8.07 29.23
N ALA A 117 2.23 -9.20 28.95
CA ALA A 117 3.51 -9.54 29.56
C ALA A 117 4.62 -8.51 29.27
N GLU A 118 4.49 -7.77 28.17
CA GLU A 118 5.38 -6.67 27.78
C GLU A 118 5.15 -5.43 28.66
N ALA A 119 3.89 -4.99 28.82
CA ALA A 119 3.55 -3.87 29.71
C ALA A 119 3.92 -4.14 31.17
N GLN A 120 3.72 -5.38 31.65
CA GLN A 120 4.16 -5.80 32.98
C GLN A 120 5.69 -5.70 33.12
N ARG A 121 6.44 -6.11 32.09
CA ARG A 121 7.91 -6.04 32.08
C ARG A 121 8.39 -4.60 32.10
N GLU A 122 7.78 -3.72 31.33
CA GLU A 122 8.11 -2.28 31.32
C GLU A 122 7.90 -1.64 32.71
N ALA A 123 6.83 -2.02 33.43
CA ALA A 123 6.62 -1.52 34.79
C ALA A 123 7.63 -2.10 35.79
N ASP A 124 7.95 -3.40 35.68
CA ASP A 124 8.91 -4.05 36.57
C ASP A 124 10.35 -3.58 36.34
N LEU A 125 10.70 -3.23 35.09
CA LEU A 125 12.00 -2.68 34.70
C LEU A 125 12.42 -1.53 35.62
N TRP A 126 11.51 -0.59 35.90
CA TRP A 126 11.80 0.56 36.76
C TRP A 126 11.99 0.19 38.25
N ARG A 127 11.68 -1.04 38.67
CA ARG A 127 11.90 -1.49 40.06
C ARG A 127 13.17 -2.31 40.22
N ARG A 128 13.58 -3.04 39.17
CA ARG A 128 14.69 -4.01 39.23
C ARG A 128 15.84 -3.71 38.27
N GLY A 129 15.70 -2.70 37.42
CA GLY A 129 16.70 -2.36 36.41
C GLY A 129 18.02 -1.89 37.04
N LEU A 130 19.13 -2.36 36.49
CA LEU A 130 20.46 -1.82 36.79
C LEU A 130 20.66 -0.55 35.97
N GLN A 131 20.78 0.60 36.64
CA GLN A 131 20.95 1.91 36.00
C GLN A 131 22.40 2.17 35.62
N LEU A 132 22.60 2.60 34.38
CA LEU A 132 23.91 2.89 33.80
C LEU A 132 24.10 4.35 33.37
N ASP A 133 23.04 5.13 33.20
CA ASP A 133 23.14 6.58 32.98
C ASP A 133 23.55 7.28 34.28
N VAL A 134 24.80 7.74 34.36
CA VAL A 134 25.30 8.52 35.51
C VAL A 134 25.00 10.01 35.30
N GLU A 135 25.23 10.49 34.09
CA GLU A 135 24.91 11.84 33.68
C GLU A 135 24.28 11.78 32.29
N SER A 136 23.04 12.26 32.16
CA SER A 136 22.28 12.25 30.91
C SER A 136 21.34 13.45 30.82
N ASP A 137 20.98 13.80 29.59
CA ASP A 137 19.90 14.73 29.31
C ASP A 137 18.60 13.95 29.52
N VAL A 138 18.13 13.78 30.77
CA VAL A 138 16.82 13.16 31.10
C VAL A 138 16.53 11.85 30.35
N THR A 139 17.58 11.04 30.15
CA THR A 139 17.55 9.76 29.44
C THR A 139 18.07 8.67 30.37
N TYR A 140 17.24 7.66 30.59
CA TYR A 140 17.57 6.52 31.45
C TYR A 140 18.06 5.35 30.61
N VAL A 141 19.08 4.65 31.10
CA VAL A 141 19.66 3.43 30.52
C VAL A 141 19.64 2.36 31.60
N LEU A 142 18.75 1.39 31.45
CA LEU A 142 18.53 0.33 32.44
C LEU A 142 18.82 -1.05 31.84
N MET A 143 19.51 -1.93 32.55
CA MET A 143 19.60 -3.35 32.19
C MET A 143 18.59 -4.16 33.00
N ASP A 144 17.82 -5.03 32.36
CA ASP A 144 16.87 -5.90 33.06
C ASP A 144 17.51 -7.26 33.39
N PRO A 145 17.76 -7.56 34.67
CA PRO A 145 18.39 -8.82 35.06
C PRO A 145 17.44 -10.04 35.00
N GLU A 146 16.18 -9.86 34.60
CA GLU A 146 15.20 -10.92 34.36
C GLU A 146 14.82 -11.07 32.88
N ASP A 147 15.30 -10.17 32.02
CA ASP A 147 15.21 -10.30 30.55
C ASP A 147 16.57 -10.76 30.02
N VAL A 148 16.84 -12.04 30.18
CA VAL A 148 18.13 -12.68 29.89
C VAL A 148 18.00 -13.63 28.71
N ASP A 149 18.93 -13.54 27.75
CA ASP A 149 18.99 -14.45 26.61
C ASP A 149 19.76 -15.75 26.93
N ASP A 150 19.86 -16.65 25.93
CA ASP A 150 20.52 -17.94 26.07
C ASP A 150 22.04 -17.83 26.33
N ASP A 151 22.65 -16.68 26.02
CA ASP A 151 24.07 -16.39 26.23
C ASP A 151 24.34 -15.74 27.60
N GLY A 152 23.29 -15.46 28.38
CA GLY A 152 23.38 -14.80 29.68
C GLY A 152 23.48 -13.28 29.58
N GLU A 153 23.21 -12.71 28.40
CA GLU A 153 23.15 -11.26 28.21
C GLU A 153 21.83 -10.70 28.73
N TRP A 154 21.88 -9.51 29.31
CA TRP A 154 20.69 -8.81 29.79
C TRP A 154 20.26 -7.79 28.75
N ALA A 155 18.96 -7.71 28.50
CA ALA A 155 18.40 -6.66 27.65
C ALA A 155 18.67 -5.28 28.26
N VAL A 156 18.96 -4.30 27.40
CA VAL A 156 19.13 -2.89 27.78
C VAL A 156 17.92 -2.11 27.31
N TYR A 157 17.40 -1.25 28.17
CA TYR A 157 16.28 -0.38 27.88
C TYR A 157 16.70 1.07 27.95
N THR A 158 16.31 1.86 26.96
CA THR A 158 16.50 3.31 26.94
C THR A 158 15.16 4.02 27.01
N TRP A 159 15.07 5.07 27.83
CA TRP A 159 13.86 5.89 27.91
C TRP A 159 14.22 7.36 28.06
N SER A 160 13.64 8.20 27.20
CA SER A 160 13.84 9.65 27.24
C SER A 160 12.51 10.36 27.46
N SER A 161 12.48 11.31 28.39
CA SER A 161 11.23 11.99 28.80
C SER A 161 10.49 12.72 27.67
N TRP A 162 11.18 13.12 26.61
CA TRP A 162 10.62 13.86 25.47
C TRP A 162 10.16 12.99 24.30
N ARG A 163 10.54 11.69 24.26
CA ARG A 163 10.14 10.82 23.14
C ARG A 163 8.66 10.43 23.20
N ALA A 164 7.99 10.63 24.35
CA ALA A 164 6.57 10.29 24.57
C ALA A 164 6.22 8.85 24.12
N GLU A 165 7.21 7.94 24.22
CA GLU A 165 7.18 6.55 23.78
C GLU A 165 7.58 5.64 24.96
N PRO A 166 7.19 4.35 24.94
CA PRO A 166 7.64 3.37 25.93
C PRO A 166 9.16 3.15 25.83
N PRO A 167 9.80 2.53 26.85
CA PRO A 167 11.23 2.25 26.83
C PRO A 167 11.63 1.39 25.61
N GLU A 168 12.63 1.85 24.86
CA GLU A 168 13.18 1.13 23.70
C GLU A 168 14.08 -0.01 24.17
N ARG A 169 13.79 -1.24 23.72
CA ARG A 169 14.54 -2.45 24.10
C ARG A 169 15.64 -2.78 23.11
N HIS A 170 16.87 -2.87 23.58
CA HIS A 170 18.02 -3.45 22.89
C HIS A 170 18.31 -4.87 23.40
N ALA A 171 18.78 -5.75 22.52
CA ALA A 171 18.99 -7.16 22.85
C ALA A 171 20.01 -7.38 23.99
N ASN A 172 21.09 -6.59 24.01
CA ASN A 172 22.17 -6.66 25.00
C ASN A 172 23.02 -5.38 25.02
N PHE A 173 24.02 -5.31 25.90
CA PHE A 173 24.87 -4.11 26.02
C PHE A 173 25.67 -3.79 24.75
N LEU A 174 26.13 -4.82 24.03
CA LEU A 174 26.81 -4.61 22.75
C LEU A 174 25.89 -3.97 21.71
N ALA A 175 24.65 -4.46 21.60
CA ALA A 175 23.64 -3.88 20.71
C ALA A 175 23.37 -2.41 21.07
N PHE A 176 23.17 -2.12 22.36
CA PHE A 176 23.02 -0.75 22.87
C PHE A 176 24.21 0.15 22.47
N MET A 177 25.46 -0.29 22.70
CA MET A 177 26.63 0.51 22.36
C MET A 177 26.79 0.75 20.85
N ARG A 178 26.37 -0.19 20.00
CA ARG A 178 26.33 0.01 18.54
C ARG A 178 25.25 1.00 18.13
N ASP A 179 24.07 0.95 18.76
CA ASP A 179 22.99 1.91 18.51
C ASP A 179 23.36 3.32 18.99
N MET A 180 24.08 3.45 20.11
CA MET A 180 24.62 4.73 20.57
C MET A 180 25.69 5.29 19.63
N HIS A 181 26.56 4.45 19.08
CA HIS A 181 27.50 4.87 18.02
C HIS A 181 26.77 5.33 16.77
N ARG A 182 25.72 4.62 16.37
CA ARG A 182 24.85 4.99 15.25
C ARG A 182 24.13 6.33 15.51
N GLU A 183 23.57 6.54 16.71
CA GLU A 183 22.91 7.79 17.10
C GLU A 183 23.89 8.98 17.02
N PHE A 184 25.11 8.80 17.53
CA PHE A 184 26.17 9.79 17.43
C PHE A 184 26.40 10.23 15.97
N HIS A 185 26.52 9.28 15.04
CA HIS A 185 26.68 9.59 13.62
C HIS A 185 25.45 10.27 13.02
N SER A 186 24.24 9.78 13.33
CA SER A 186 22.99 10.34 12.79
C SER A 186 22.78 11.80 13.22
N LEU A 187 23.11 12.14 14.47
CA LEU A 187 22.98 13.51 14.97
C LEU A 187 24.11 14.41 14.50
N ALA A 188 25.34 13.88 14.39
CA ALA A 188 26.44 14.60 13.77
C ALA A 188 26.17 14.97 12.30
N ALA A 189 25.48 14.10 11.55
CA ALA A 189 25.08 14.36 10.17
C ALA A 189 24.02 15.47 10.03
N ARG A 190 23.25 15.77 11.10
CA ARG A 190 22.18 16.79 11.11
C ARG A 190 22.64 18.16 11.59
N GLN A 191 23.94 18.36 11.84
CA GLN A 191 24.47 19.68 12.14
C GLN A 191 24.33 20.60 10.90
N SER A 192 24.04 21.88 11.12
CA SER A 192 23.58 22.88 10.13
C SER A 192 24.12 22.71 8.70
N ASP A 193 23.29 22.97 7.68
CA ASP A 193 23.67 23.07 6.24
C ASP A 193 24.90 23.96 5.93
N SER A 194 25.34 24.78 6.88
CA SER A 194 26.52 25.64 6.76
C SER A 194 27.83 24.98 7.22
N GLU A 195 27.75 23.82 7.86
CA GLU A 195 28.91 23.06 8.34
C GLU A 195 29.36 21.99 7.32
N PRO A 196 30.66 21.65 7.30
CA PRO A 196 31.16 20.60 6.42
C PRO A 196 30.48 19.27 6.71
N GLU A 197 30.22 18.47 5.66
CA GLU A 197 29.68 17.11 5.82
C GLU A 197 30.52 16.32 6.83
N PHE A 198 29.85 15.69 7.80
CA PHE A 198 30.51 14.82 8.77
C PHE A 198 31.10 13.60 8.06
N ALA A 199 32.39 13.67 7.74
CA ALA A 199 33.10 12.70 6.91
C ALA A 199 34.30 12.08 7.63
N ASN A 200 34.16 10.80 7.99
CA ASN A 200 35.17 9.92 8.58
C ASN A 200 35.23 8.55 7.86
N ASP A 201 36.07 7.64 8.33
CA ASP A 201 36.21 6.32 7.71
C ASP A 201 34.92 5.48 7.74
N THR A 202 34.12 5.55 8.81
CA THR A 202 32.80 4.89 8.86
C THR A 202 31.87 5.43 7.81
N THR A 203 31.74 6.76 7.72
CA THR A 203 30.83 7.39 6.76
C THR A 203 31.24 7.08 5.32
N ARG A 204 32.55 7.10 5.00
CA ARG A 204 33.06 6.70 3.67
C ARG A 204 32.76 5.24 3.34
N GLN A 205 32.89 4.34 4.33
CA GLN A 205 32.55 2.93 4.16
C GLN A 205 31.05 2.76 3.91
N LEU A 206 30.20 3.46 4.66
CA LEU A 206 28.75 3.42 4.48
C LEU A 206 28.32 4.04 3.14
N ASP A 207 28.96 5.12 2.69
CA ASP A 207 28.67 5.72 1.38
C ASP A 207 29.02 4.77 0.23
N ALA A 208 30.13 4.01 0.37
CA ALA A 208 30.47 2.94 -0.56
C ALA A 208 29.45 1.81 -0.52
N GLN A 209 28.95 1.44 0.66
CA GLN A 209 27.88 0.45 0.85
C GLN A 209 26.55 0.91 0.23
N VAL A 210 26.18 2.19 0.37
CA VAL A 210 25.01 2.78 -0.29
C VAL A 210 25.14 2.69 -1.81
N GLU A 211 26.31 3.00 -2.36
CA GLU A 211 26.55 2.89 -3.80
C GLU A 211 26.52 1.43 -4.28
N GLU A 212 27.08 0.50 -3.50
CA GLU A 212 27.01 -0.94 -3.79
C GLU A 212 25.56 -1.45 -3.75
N ALA A 213 24.79 -1.07 -2.73
CA ALA A 213 23.38 -1.42 -2.58
C ALA A 213 22.56 -0.87 -3.76
N ARG A 214 22.79 0.37 -4.16
CA ARG A 214 22.17 1.00 -5.33
C ARG A 214 22.43 0.19 -6.61
N LEU A 215 23.67 -0.22 -6.85
CA LEU A 215 24.04 -1.06 -8.00
C LEU A 215 23.50 -2.49 -7.88
N ALA A 216 23.38 -3.05 -6.67
CA ALA A 216 22.77 -4.34 -6.44
C ALA A 216 21.28 -4.33 -6.80
N VAL A 217 20.54 -3.31 -6.38
CA VAL A 217 19.12 -3.12 -6.71
C VAL A 217 18.91 -3.00 -8.21
N LEU A 218 19.73 -2.21 -8.91
CA LEU A 218 19.64 -2.07 -10.37
C LEU A 218 19.96 -3.36 -11.13
N ARG A 219 20.72 -4.28 -10.51
CA ARG A 219 20.99 -5.64 -11.03
C ARG A 219 19.93 -6.67 -10.67
N GLY A 220 18.93 -6.31 -9.85
CA GLY A 220 17.88 -7.22 -9.37
C GLY A 220 18.05 -7.75 -7.94
N GLY A 221 19.17 -7.47 -7.27
CA GLY A 221 19.46 -7.92 -5.92
C GLY A 221 19.02 -6.91 -4.86
N TRP A 222 17.73 -6.87 -4.56
CA TRP A 222 17.14 -5.84 -3.69
C TRP A 222 17.06 -6.22 -2.20
N GLU A 223 17.00 -7.50 -1.83
CA GLU A 223 16.76 -7.91 -0.43
C GLU A 223 17.92 -7.49 0.50
N GLN A 224 19.14 -7.87 0.15
CA GLN A 224 20.34 -7.47 0.91
C GLN A 224 20.62 -5.96 0.80
N ALA A 225 20.16 -5.34 -0.29
CA ALA A 225 20.34 -3.92 -0.49
C ALA A 225 19.40 -3.08 0.38
N GLU A 226 18.16 -3.53 0.64
CA GLU A 226 17.24 -2.89 1.60
C GLU A 226 17.89 -2.84 2.99
N GLU A 227 18.45 -3.97 3.45
CA GLU A 227 19.15 -4.04 4.75
C GLU A 227 20.36 -3.10 4.83
N ALA A 228 21.18 -3.06 3.78
CA ALA A 228 22.35 -2.19 3.71
C ALA A 228 21.98 -0.69 3.69
N LEU A 229 20.90 -0.33 2.99
CA LEU A 229 20.37 1.03 3.00
C LEU A 229 19.79 1.40 4.36
N ASP A 230 19.18 0.46 5.07
CA ASP A 230 18.61 0.68 6.40
C ASP A 230 19.69 0.88 7.46
N GLU A 231 20.78 0.12 7.35
CA GLU A 231 21.98 0.36 8.16
C GLU A 231 22.52 1.77 7.91
N ALA A 232 22.76 2.14 6.65
CA ALA A 232 23.29 3.46 6.31
C ALA A 232 22.35 4.61 6.70
N LYS A 233 21.02 4.43 6.56
CA LYS A 233 20.00 5.37 7.04
C LYS A 233 20.10 5.56 8.55
N GLY A 234 20.31 4.48 9.31
CA GLY A 234 20.50 4.55 10.75
C GLY A 234 21.67 5.46 11.15
N TYR A 235 22.74 5.47 10.36
CA TYR A 235 23.89 6.36 10.55
C TYR A 235 23.69 7.79 9.98
N GLY A 236 22.48 8.11 9.50
CA GLY A 236 22.17 9.41 8.90
C GLY A 236 22.87 9.65 7.56
N ARG A 237 23.22 8.60 6.81
CA ARG A 237 23.90 8.79 5.52
C ARG A 237 22.96 9.38 4.47
N PRO A 238 23.41 10.39 3.69
CA PRO A 238 22.61 10.96 2.61
C PRO A 238 22.16 9.90 1.61
N ARG A 239 21.01 10.13 0.96
CA ARG A 239 20.42 9.29 -0.10
C ARG A 239 19.89 7.92 0.36
N ALA A 240 20.40 7.35 1.47
CA ALA A 240 20.05 6.01 1.92
C ALA A 240 18.54 5.85 2.18
N ALA A 241 17.93 6.81 2.88
CA ALA A 241 16.49 6.82 3.14
C ALA A 241 15.67 6.88 1.85
N GLY A 242 15.94 7.86 0.98
CA GLY A 242 15.21 8.04 -0.27
C GLY A 242 15.37 6.87 -1.26
N LEU A 243 16.53 6.20 -1.28
CA LEU A 243 16.73 4.96 -2.05
C LEU A 243 15.92 3.80 -1.47
N GLY A 244 15.99 3.56 -0.16
CA GLY A 244 15.23 2.50 0.51
C GLY A 244 13.71 2.68 0.36
N ASP A 245 13.24 3.92 0.40
CA ASP A 245 11.83 4.27 0.24
C ASP A 245 11.27 3.90 -1.14
N GLN A 246 12.08 3.96 -2.20
CA GLN A 246 11.68 3.49 -3.53
C GLN A 246 11.43 1.98 -3.56
N ILE A 247 12.25 1.21 -2.84
CA ILE A 247 12.08 -0.24 -2.68
C ILE A 247 10.79 -0.51 -1.89
N ARG A 248 10.64 0.12 -0.72
CA ARG A 248 9.47 -0.03 0.15
C ARG A 248 8.17 0.34 -0.54
N ARG A 249 8.17 1.38 -1.38
CA ARG A 249 6.99 1.79 -2.14
C ARG A 249 6.51 0.68 -3.07
N LEU A 250 7.42 0.00 -3.77
CA LEU A 250 7.09 -1.12 -4.65
C LEU A 250 6.64 -2.36 -3.88
N LEU A 251 7.13 -2.55 -2.66
CA LEU A 251 6.68 -3.61 -1.75
C LEU A 251 5.34 -3.33 -1.06
N GLY A 252 4.71 -2.18 -1.34
CA GLY A 252 3.44 -1.78 -0.73
C GLY A 252 3.55 -1.29 0.73
N LYS A 253 4.76 -1.04 1.24
CA LYS A 253 5.00 -0.49 2.59
C LYS A 253 4.83 1.05 2.61
N THR A 254 3.66 1.55 2.16
CA THR A 254 3.45 2.97 1.83
C THR A 254 3.54 3.92 3.02
N TYR A 255 3.14 3.49 4.22
CA TYR A 255 3.14 4.31 5.44
C TYR A 255 4.55 4.68 5.94
N MET A 256 5.60 4.05 5.41
CA MET A 256 7.00 4.32 5.79
C MET A 256 7.77 5.13 4.73
N VAL A 257 7.08 5.64 3.69
CA VAL A 257 7.72 6.22 2.50
C VAL A 257 7.53 7.74 2.47
N TYR A 258 8.64 8.47 2.51
CA TYR A 258 8.68 9.93 2.41
C TYR A 258 9.62 10.44 1.32
N PHE A 259 10.54 9.59 0.84
CA PHE A 259 11.59 9.96 -0.12
C PHE A 259 12.44 11.14 0.39
N GLU A 260 12.87 11.06 1.65
CA GLU A 260 13.69 12.07 2.34
C GLU A 260 14.77 12.64 1.41
N ASP A 261 14.83 13.97 1.35
CA ASP A 261 15.72 14.81 0.53
C ASP A 261 15.64 14.64 -1.00
N LEU A 262 15.06 13.53 -1.50
CA LEU A 262 14.94 13.26 -2.93
C LEU A 262 13.68 13.86 -3.54
N VAL A 263 12.55 13.87 -2.84
CA VAL A 263 11.28 14.42 -3.38
C VAL A 263 11.34 15.93 -3.63
N THR A 264 12.14 16.63 -2.83
CA THR A 264 12.37 18.08 -2.93
C THR A 264 13.42 18.45 -3.98
N ASP A 265 14.24 17.51 -4.46
CA ASP A 265 15.14 17.73 -5.59
C ASP A 265 14.34 17.75 -6.91
N PRO A 266 14.34 18.89 -7.66
CA PRO A 266 13.60 19.02 -8.92
C PRO A 266 13.93 17.96 -9.98
N ARG A 267 15.09 17.31 -9.89
CA ARG A 267 15.47 16.20 -10.78
C ARG A 267 14.59 14.97 -10.58
N TYR A 268 14.20 14.66 -9.34
CA TYR A 268 13.46 13.44 -9.01
C TYR A 268 11.98 13.70 -8.69
N THR A 269 11.60 14.95 -8.40
CA THR A 269 10.21 15.37 -8.17
C THR A 269 9.21 14.80 -9.19
N PRO A 270 9.47 14.79 -10.52
CA PRO A 270 8.49 14.29 -11.49
C PRO A 270 8.09 12.82 -11.29
N ASP A 271 8.96 12.02 -10.67
CA ASP A 271 8.74 10.58 -10.50
C ASP A 271 8.45 10.17 -9.04
N LEU A 272 8.94 10.93 -8.05
CA LEU A 272 8.77 10.64 -6.62
C LEU A 272 7.60 11.40 -5.95
N LEU A 273 7.24 12.60 -6.42
CA LEU A 273 6.11 13.35 -5.86
C LEU A 273 4.77 12.64 -6.11
N PRO A 274 4.47 12.13 -7.33
CA PRO A 274 3.18 11.50 -7.59
C PRO A 274 2.82 10.33 -6.67
N PRO A 275 3.67 9.32 -6.42
CA PRO A 275 3.31 8.23 -5.51
C PRO A 275 3.07 8.69 -4.06
N LEU A 276 3.77 9.73 -3.59
CA LEU A 276 3.56 10.31 -2.26
C LEU A 276 2.20 11.02 -2.16
N VAL A 277 1.84 11.79 -3.19
CA VAL A 277 0.54 12.49 -3.25
C VAL A 277 -0.61 11.50 -3.46
N ALA A 278 -0.40 10.42 -4.21
CA ALA A 278 -1.41 9.38 -4.41
C ALA A 278 -1.81 8.73 -3.08
N GLU A 279 -0.84 8.47 -2.20
CA GLU A 279 -1.10 7.96 -0.85
C GLU A 279 -1.98 8.92 -0.06
N HIS A 280 -1.67 10.21 -0.14
CA HIS A 280 -2.45 11.25 0.54
C HIS A 280 -3.88 11.35 -0.02
N ALA A 281 -4.05 11.25 -1.35
CA ALA A 281 -5.35 11.29 -2.02
C ALA A 281 -6.28 10.14 -1.57
N LEU A 282 -5.73 8.96 -1.27
CA LEU A 282 -6.49 7.81 -0.75
C LEU A 282 -6.99 8.03 0.69
N HIS A 283 -6.30 8.87 1.48
CA HIS A 283 -6.64 9.14 2.87
C HIS A 283 -7.42 10.46 3.00
N SER A 284 -8.59 10.53 2.35
CA SER A 284 -9.42 11.74 2.20
C SER A 284 -9.95 12.37 3.50
N TYR A 285 -9.74 11.73 4.66
CA TYR A 285 -10.06 12.28 5.98
C TYR A 285 -8.96 13.15 6.56
N ARG A 286 -7.74 13.10 6.00
CA ARG A 286 -6.61 13.93 6.44
C ARG A 286 -6.81 15.34 5.91
N ASP A 287 -6.45 16.32 6.74
CA ASP A 287 -6.36 17.71 6.31
C ASP A 287 -5.23 17.83 5.27
N ASP A 288 -5.51 18.49 4.13
CA ASP A 288 -4.57 18.77 3.06
C ASP A 288 -3.35 19.57 3.56
N SER A 289 -3.47 20.24 4.72
CA SER A 289 -2.33 20.88 5.40
C SER A 289 -1.24 19.88 5.80
N THR A 290 -1.57 18.58 5.94
CA THR A 290 -0.61 17.55 6.36
C THR A 290 0.42 17.19 5.29
N LEU A 291 0.15 17.48 4.01
CA LEU A 291 1.13 17.39 2.92
C LEU A 291 2.37 18.25 3.17
N LYS A 292 2.22 19.38 3.89
CA LYS A 292 3.35 20.26 4.25
C LYS A 292 4.36 19.56 5.17
N PHE A 293 3.90 18.65 6.02
CA PHE A 293 4.80 17.88 6.89
C PHE A 293 5.59 16.85 6.09
N HIS A 294 4.97 16.22 5.08
CA HIS A 294 5.62 15.22 4.24
C HIS A 294 6.59 15.84 3.23
N LEU A 295 6.39 17.12 2.89
CA LEU A 295 7.24 17.91 2.00
C LEU A 295 8.04 18.97 2.79
N GLY A 296 8.54 18.60 3.96
CA GLY A 296 9.40 19.48 4.75
C GLY A 296 10.59 19.97 3.93
N GLY A 297 10.79 21.29 3.86
CA GLY A 297 11.85 21.90 3.04
C GLY A 297 11.46 22.21 1.59
N ALA A 298 10.24 21.88 1.16
CA ALA A 298 9.72 22.30 -0.15
C ALA A 298 9.54 23.82 -0.24
N ASP A 299 9.82 24.37 -1.42
CA ASP A 299 9.48 25.75 -1.75
C ASP A 299 7.99 25.89 -2.14
N ASP A 300 7.54 27.13 -2.31
CA ASP A 300 6.14 27.43 -2.67
C ASP A 300 5.76 26.86 -4.06
N GLU A 301 6.73 26.68 -4.96
CA GLU A 301 6.52 26.14 -6.31
C GLU A 301 6.23 24.63 -6.24
N LEU A 302 7.05 23.88 -5.51
CA LEU A 302 6.86 22.45 -5.27
C LEU A 302 5.56 22.17 -4.51
N MET A 303 5.23 22.99 -3.50
CA MET A 303 3.95 22.87 -2.80
C MET A 303 2.75 23.10 -3.75
N SER A 304 2.85 24.08 -4.65
CA SER A 304 1.80 24.35 -5.64
C SER A 304 1.64 23.18 -6.62
N LEU A 305 2.75 22.58 -7.04
CA LEU A 305 2.75 21.38 -7.88
C LEU A 305 2.12 20.17 -7.16
N ALA A 306 2.41 19.99 -5.87
CA ALA A 306 1.83 18.92 -5.06
C ALA A 306 0.30 19.03 -4.97
N PHE A 307 -0.23 20.24 -4.72
CA PHE A 307 -1.68 20.46 -4.71
C PHE A 307 -2.33 20.29 -6.08
N ALA A 308 -1.68 20.73 -7.16
CA ALA A 308 -2.17 20.49 -8.51
C ALA A 308 -2.22 19.00 -8.85
N THR A 309 -1.20 18.24 -8.44
CA THR A 309 -1.13 16.79 -8.59
C THR A 309 -2.23 16.09 -7.77
N LEU A 310 -2.48 16.56 -6.54
CA LEU A 310 -3.53 16.04 -5.68
C LEU A 310 -4.92 16.22 -6.30
N ASP A 311 -5.20 17.40 -6.87
CA ASP A 311 -6.45 17.67 -7.58
C ASP A 311 -6.62 16.73 -8.79
N GLN A 312 -5.56 16.54 -9.58
CA GLN A 312 -5.58 15.59 -10.70
C GLN A 312 -5.88 14.15 -10.24
N MET A 313 -5.33 13.71 -9.11
CA MET A 313 -5.58 12.37 -8.56
C MET A 313 -7.02 12.21 -8.05
N ARG A 314 -7.53 13.20 -7.32
CA ARG A 314 -8.94 13.23 -6.86
C ARG A 314 -9.91 13.20 -8.03
N ASN A 315 -9.56 13.88 -9.13
CA ASN A 315 -10.34 13.91 -10.35
C ASN A 315 -10.08 12.70 -11.29
N GLY A 316 -9.10 11.84 -10.97
CA GLY A 316 -8.71 10.69 -11.79
C GLY A 316 -8.13 11.06 -13.16
N THR A 317 -7.55 12.26 -13.29
CA THR A 317 -7.00 12.80 -14.55
C THR A 317 -5.48 12.74 -14.64
N TYR A 318 -4.79 12.44 -13.53
CA TYR A 318 -3.35 12.26 -13.53
C TYR A 318 -2.95 11.17 -14.53
N ARG A 319 -1.93 11.46 -15.35
CA ARG A 319 -1.43 10.54 -16.38
C ARG A 319 0.09 10.47 -16.32
N TYR A 320 0.61 9.27 -16.16
CA TYR A 320 2.02 9.01 -16.33
C TYR A 320 2.37 8.82 -17.80
N ALA A 321 3.24 9.67 -18.33
CA ALA A 321 3.65 9.64 -19.74
C ALA A 321 5.13 10.07 -19.86
N PRO A 322 6.08 9.21 -19.43
CA PRO A 322 7.50 9.50 -19.60
C PRO A 322 7.86 9.49 -21.10
N ALA A 323 8.97 10.12 -21.47
CA ALA A 323 9.44 10.13 -22.85
C ALA A 323 10.22 8.84 -23.20
N GLY A 324 10.46 8.62 -24.50
CA GLY A 324 11.34 7.56 -25.00
C GLY A 324 10.69 6.17 -25.10
N PRO A 325 11.48 5.12 -25.36
CA PRO A 325 10.98 3.77 -25.61
C PRO A 325 10.17 3.18 -24.44
N PHE A 326 10.58 3.48 -23.20
CA PHE A 326 9.82 3.10 -22.01
C PHE A 326 8.46 3.81 -21.96
N GLY A 327 8.40 5.10 -22.31
CA GLY A 327 7.16 5.86 -22.46
C GLY A 327 6.16 5.27 -23.44
N GLU A 328 6.63 4.85 -24.61
CA GLU A 328 5.78 4.18 -25.59
C GLU A 328 5.21 2.85 -25.05
N ALA A 329 5.98 2.14 -24.24
CA ALA A 329 5.51 0.92 -23.57
C ALA A 329 4.49 1.22 -22.47
N VAL A 330 4.69 2.30 -21.70
CA VAL A 330 3.74 2.80 -20.70
C VAL A 330 2.39 3.13 -21.36
N ASP A 331 2.39 3.83 -22.49
CA ASP A 331 1.17 4.14 -23.23
C ASP A 331 0.46 2.87 -23.73
N ARG A 332 1.20 1.89 -24.25
CA ARG A 332 0.63 0.58 -24.64
C ARG A 332 0.08 -0.20 -23.46
N ALA A 333 0.79 -0.22 -22.33
CA ALA A 333 0.35 -0.89 -21.12
C ALA A 333 -0.93 -0.24 -20.58
N ARG A 334 -1.01 1.09 -20.59
CA ARG A 334 -2.21 1.83 -20.16
C ARG A 334 -3.39 1.56 -21.07
N GLU A 335 -3.16 1.46 -22.39
CA GLU A 335 -4.18 1.07 -23.37
C GLU A 335 -4.72 -0.35 -23.10
N LEU A 336 -3.86 -1.30 -22.74
CA LEU A 336 -4.27 -2.65 -22.37
C LEU A 336 -5.07 -2.65 -21.06
N ALA A 337 -4.56 -1.98 -20.03
CA ALA A 337 -5.16 -1.94 -18.70
C ALA A 337 -6.54 -1.27 -18.68
N ARG A 338 -6.77 -0.19 -19.45
CA ARG A 338 -8.09 0.47 -19.52
C ARG A 338 -9.19 -0.40 -20.12
N TRP A 339 -8.81 -1.47 -20.83
CA TRP A 339 -9.72 -2.47 -21.39
C TRP A 339 -9.72 -3.79 -20.60
N GLY A 340 -9.02 -3.86 -19.47
CA GLY A 340 -9.01 -5.01 -18.57
C GLY A 340 -7.91 -6.04 -18.84
N ASP A 341 -7.00 -5.82 -19.79
CA ASP A 341 -5.87 -6.73 -20.05
C ASP A 341 -4.72 -6.50 -19.05
N SER A 342 -4.99 -6.66 -17.74
CA SER A 342 -4.08 -6.28 -16.65
C SER A 342 -2.74 -7.03 -16.69
N ASP A 343 -2.77 -8.34 -16.92
CA ASP A 343 -1.55 -9.17 -16.97
C ASP A 343 -0.71 -8.88 -18.22
N LYS A 344 -1.34 -8.55 -19.34
CA LYS A 344 -0.61 -8.16 -20.56
C LYS A 344 -0.02 -6.76 -20.44
N ALA A 345 -0.74 -5.85 -19.79
CA ALA A 345 -0.25 -4.51 -19.46
C ALA A 345 1.00 -4.60 -18.58
N TRP A 346 0.96 -5.42 -17.53
CA TRP A 346 2.11 -5.64 -16.65
C TRP A 346 3.34 -6.19 -17.40
N ARG A 347 3.18 -7.26 -18.18
CA ARG A 347 4.28 -7.80 -19.01
C ARG A 347 4.84 -6.77 -19.98
N THR A 348 3.99 -5.92 -20.57
CA THR A 348 4.43 -4.84 -21.46
C THR A 348 5.33 -3.83 -20.75
N LEU A 349 5.06 -3.51 -19.47
CA LEU A 349 5.92 -2.67 -18.66
C LEU A 349 7.24 -3.38 -18.33
N MET A 350 7.17 -4.64 -17.93
CA MET A 350 8.34 -5.44 -17.56
C MET A 350 9.30 -5.68 -18.72
N ASP A 351 8.79 -5.98 -19.92
CA ASP A 351 9.58 -6.14 -21.14
C ASP A 351 10.31 -4.85 -21.54
N ALA A 352 9.75 -3.70 -21.19
CA ALA A 352 10.32 -2.39 -21.50
C ALA A 352 11.20 -1.81 -20.38
N LEU A 353 11.14 -2.37 -19.17
CA LEU A 353 11.90 -1.88 -18.02
C LEU A 353 13.43 -1.87 -18.24
N PRO A 354 14.05 -2.80 -18.99
CA PRO A 354 15.47 -2.70 -19.33
C PRO A 354 15.82 -1.47 -20.20
N LEU A 355 14.84 -0.88 -20.89
CA LEU A 355 14.99 0.32 -21.72
C LEU A 355 14.72 1.61 -20.92
N TRP A 356 14.33 1.51 -19.65
CA TRP A 356 14.12 2.66 -18.78
C TRP A 356 15.46 3.28 -18.36
N GLU A 357 15.51 4.61 -18.39
CA GLU A 357 16.66 5.41 -18.00
C GLU A 357 16.37 6.15 -16.68
N PRO A 358 17.26 6.04 -15.68
CA PRO A 358 17.10 6.76 -14.43
C PRO A 358 17.28 8.28 -14.64
N LEU A 359 16.59 9.10 -13.84
CA LEU A 359 16.66 10.56 -13.92
C LEU A 359 17.98 11.11 -13.34
N GLY A 360 18.64 10.30 -12.52
CA GLY A 360 19.89 10.57 -11.85
C GLY A 360 20.37 9.34 -11.08
N PRO A 361 21.51 9.43 -10.37
CA PRO A 361 22.06 8.32 -9.62
C PRO A 361 21.06 7.75 -8.60
N ASP A 362 20.21 8.60 -8.00
CA ASP A 362 19.31 8.22 -6.90
C ASP A 362 17.92 7.78 -7.34
N HIS A 363 17.77 7.48 -8.63
CA HIS A 363 16.53 6.95 -9.20
C HIS A 363 16.69 5.44 -9.43
N LEU A 364 16.04 4.63 -8.59
CA LEU A 364 16.15 3.17 -8.61
C LEU A 364 15.09 2.49 -9.48
N ALA A 365 13.91 3.09 -9.63
CA ALA A 365 12.82 2.53 -10.41
C ALA A 365 11.85 3.64 -10.84
N PRO A 366 11.14 3.48 -11.97
CA PRO A 366 10.01 4.34 -12.29
C PRO A 366 8.87 4.06 -11.30
N LEU A 367 8.38 5.10 -10.63
CA LEU A 367 7.36 5.07 -9.59
C LEU A 367 6.16 5.96 -9.89
N ALA A 368 6.28 6.98 -10.73
CA ALA A 368 5.14 7.87 -10.99
C ALA A 368 3.96 7.19 -11.69
N TRP A 369 4.14 6.03 -12.31
CA TRP A 369 3.02 5.23 -12.84
C TRP A 369 2.11 4.67 -11.74
N VAL A 370 2.62 4.50 -10.50
CA VAL A 370 1.82 4.03 -9.35
C VAL A 370 0.69 5.01 -9.02
N ALA A 371 0.89 6.29 -9.35
CA ALA A 371 -0.12 7.32 -9.20
C ALA A 371 -1.15 7.38 -10.34
N ASP A 372 -0.89 6.74 -11.50
CA ASP A 372 -1.84 6.72 -12.60
C ASP A 372 -3.05 5.85 -12.19
N PRO A 373 -4.30 6.36 -12.33
CA PRO A 373 -5.48 5.66 -11.86
C PRO A 373 -5.75 4.34 -12.59
N VAL A 374 -5.22 4.17 -13.80
CA VAL A 374 -5.34 2.94 -14.59
C VAL A 374 -4.14 2.01 -14.33
N LEU A 375 -2.91 2.54 -14.37
CA LEU A 375 -1.71 1.70 -14.20
C LEU A 375 -1.42 1.34 -12.75
N GLY A 376 -1.70 2.23 -11.79
CA GLY A 376 -1.40 2.00 -10.37
C GLY A 376 -2.08 0.77 -9.80
N GLN A 377 -3.24 0.38 -10.35
CA GLN A 377 -3.95 -0.85 -9.98
C GLN A 377 -3.19 -2.13 -10.38
N LEU A 378 -2.18 -2.03 -11.24
CA LEU A 378 -1.35 -3.16 -11.62
C LEU A 378 -0.34 -3.54 -10.53
N LEU A 379 -0.03 -2.64 -9.58
CA LEU A 379 0.94 -2.90 -8.53
C LEU A 379 0.36 -3.86 -7.48
N THR A 380 0.99 -5.03 -7.36
CA THR A 380 0.83 -5.95 -6.23
C THR A 380 2.19 -6.19 -5.58
N PRO A 381 2.27 -6.68 -4.33
CA PRO A 381 3.56 -7.01 -3.71
C PRO A 381 4.41 -7.96 -4.55
N GLU A 382 3.80 -8.94 -5.21
CA GLU A 382 4.48 -9.92 -6.08
C GLU A 382 5.04 -9.26 -7.33
N ARG A 383 4.26 -8.39 -7.98
CA ARG A 383 4.70 -7.61 -9.14
C ARG A 383 5.76 -6.57 -8.76
N GLY A 384 5.67 -5.97 -7.57
CA GLY A 384 6.70 -5.10 -7.02
C GLY A 384 8.03 -5.82 -6.86
N ARG A 385 8.02 -7.06 -6.33
CA ARG A 385 9.21 -7.92 -6.24
C ARG A 385 9.77 -8.26 -7.62
N GLU A 386 8.92 -8.62 -8.59
CA GLU A 386 9.36 -8.87 -9.97
C GLU A 386 10.07 -7.66 -10.58
N LEU A 387 9.51 -6.46 -10.40
CA LEU A 387 10.10 -5.20 -10.87
C LEU A 387 11.46 -4.97 -10.23
N LEU A 388 11.56 -5.10 -8.91
CA LEU A 388 12.80 -4.91 -8.17
C LEU A 388 13.87 -5.94 -8.56
N SER A 389 13.47 -7.17 -8.85
CA SER A 389 14.34 -8.26 -9.30
C SER A 389 14.71 -8.18 -10.78
N THR A 390 14.14 -7.25 -11.55
CA THR A 390 14.46 -7.07 -12.97
C THR A 390 15.67 -6.15 -13.15
N PRO A 391 16.73 -6.60 -13.85
CA PRO A 391 17.87 -5.75 -14.19
C PRO A 391 17.45 -4.57 -15.08
N ARG A 392 17.95 -3.37 -14.77
CA ARG A 392 17.54 -2.12 -15.42
C ARG A 392 18.63 -1.06 -15.39
N ALA A 393 18.40 0.09 -16.03
CA ALA A 393 19.37 1.18 -16.15
C ALA A 393 20.73 0.74 -16.74
N GLY A 394 20.68 -0.15 -17.74
CA GLY A 394 21.87 -0.70 -18.41
C GLY A 394 22.67 -1.73 -17.59
N GLN A 395 22.18 -2.13 -16.41
CA GLN A 395 22.80 -3.20 -15.62
C GLN A 395 22.40 -4.59 -16.13
N THR A 396 23.29 -5.56 -15.93
CA THR A 396 23.05 -6.96 -16.25
C THR A 396 22.84 -7.78 -14.98
N GLY A 397 21.86 -8.68 -14.99
CA GLY A 397 21.57 -9.60 -13.88
C GLY A 397 20.77 -10.80 -14.37
N GLU A 398 20.39 -11.68 -13.44
CA GLU A 398 19.55 -12.84 -13.76
C GLU A 398 18.11 -12.38 -14.03
N PRO A 399 17.43 -12.91 -15.06
CA PRO A 399 16.03 -12.58 -15.29
C PRO A 399 15.18 -13.12 -14.12
N PRO A 400 14.24 -12.32 -13.58
CA PRO A 400 13.41 -12.77 -12.47
C PRO A 400 12.39 -13.80 -12.90
N SER A 401 11.85 -14.52 -11.92
CA SER A 401 10.63 -15.29 -12.13
C SER A 401 9.45 -14.33 -12.35
N PRO A 402 8.69 -14.45 -13.45
CA PRO A 402 7.51 -13.62 -13.66
C PRO A 402 6.49 -13.80 -12.53
N ALA A 403 5.82 -12.72 -12.13
CA ALA A 403 4.69 -12.83 -11.21
C ALA A 403 3.57 -13.66 -11.85
N ALA A 404 2.80 -14.34 -11.01
CA ALA A 404 1.62 -15.06 -11.46
C ALA A 404 0.57 -14.08 -12.00
N ASP A 405 -0.18 -14.54 -13.00
CA ASP A 405 -1.30 -13.79 -13.56
C ASP A 405 -2.38 -13.58 -12.50
N LEU A 406 -2.93 -12.36 -12.48
CA LEU A 406 -3.99 -11.97 -11.55
C LEU A 406 -5.37 -12.42 -12.06
N ASP A 407 -5.55 -12.48 -13.38
CA ASP A 407 -6.82 -12.84 -14.00
C ASP A 407 -6.87 -14.36 -14.27
N PRO A 408 -7.79 -15.12 -13.63
CA PRO A 408 -8.03 -16.50 -14.00
C PRO A 408 -8.60 -16.50 -15.42
N GLY A 409 -7.98 -17.25 -16.33
CA GLY A 409 -8.32 -17.28 -17.77
C GLY A 409 -9.67 -17.93 -18.09
N ASP A 410 -10.68 -17.78 -17.23
CA ASP A 410 -12.00 -18.37 -17.31
C ASP A 410 -13.08 -17.47 -16.69
N LEU A 411 -14.33 -17.95 -16.68
CA LEU A 411 -15.48 -17.29 -16.06
C LEU A 411 -15.81 -17.85 -14.68
N ALA A 412 -15.16 -18.95 -14.25
CA ALA A 412 -15.56 -19.75 -13.10
C ALA A 412 -15.39 -19.00 -11.78
N TRP A 413 -14.45 -18.06 -11.71
CA TRP A 413 -14.21 -17.21 -10.55
C TRP A 413 -15.46 -16.41 -10.12
N LEU A 414 -16.42 -16.14 -11.02
CA LEU A 414 -17.68 -15.49 -10.66
C LEU A 414 -18.52 -16.30 -9.67
N ALA A 415 -18.33 -17.63 -9.63
CA ALA A 415 -19.00 -18.53 -8.68
C ALA A 415 -18.31 -18.57 -7.31
N GLU A 416 -17.11 -18.02 -7.16
CA GLU A 416 -16.35 -18.04 -5.91
C GLU A 416 -16.90 -17.00 -4.91
N PRO A 417 -16.98 -17.33 -3.61
CA PRO A 417 -17.34 -16.37 -2.58
C PRO A 417 -16.09 -15.56 -2.17
N ASP A 418 -15.83 -14.44 -2.84
CA ASP A 418 -14.71 -13.57 -2.47
C ASP A 418 -15.00 -12.77 -1.18
N GLY A 419 -13.98 -12.61 -0.34
CA GLY A 419 -14.06 -12.05 1.03
C GLY A 419 -14.54 -10.60 1.16
N GLY A 420 -14.86 -9.91 0.06
CA GLY A 420 -15.40 -8.54 0.07
C GLY A 420 -16.50 -8.25 -0.95
N ASN A 421 -16.73 -9.11 -1.95
CA ASN A 421 -17.69 -8.88 -3.03
C ASN A 421 -18.42 -10.19 -3.38
N ASN A 422 -19.41 -10.56 -2.58
CA ASN A 422 -20.22 -11.74 -2.89
C ASN A 422 -21.14 -11.42 -4.07
N HIS A 423 -20.73 -11.77 -5.30
CA HIS A 423 -21.50 -11.61 -6.54
C HIS A 423 -22.75 -12.52 -6.53
N THR A 424 -23.70 -12.20 -5.67
CA THR A 424 -24.94 -12.98 -5.47
C THR A 424 -25.86 -12.95 -6.70
N SER A 425 -25.69 -11.94 -7.55
CA SER A 425 -26.33 -11.78 -8.86
C SER A 425 -25.40 -10.99 -9.76
N TYR A 426 -25.24 -11.38 -11.03
CA TYR A 426 -24.48 -10.64 -12.04
C TYR A 426 -25.02 -10.93 -13.43
N ARG A 427 -24.68 -10.09 -14.40
CA ARG A 427 -24.97 -10.33 -15.81
C ARG A 427 -23.85 -9.80 -16.69
N PHE A 428 -23.70 -10.40 -17.85
CA PHE A 428 -22.79 -9.91 -18.85
C PHE A 428 -23.23 -10.23 -20.28
N VAL A 429 -22.70 -9.44 -21.20
CA VAL A 429 -22.80 -9.65 -22.65
C VAL A 429 -21.38 -9.84 -23.17
N LEU A 430 -21.17 -10.86 -23.99
CA LEU A 430 -19.95 -11.07 -24.78
C LEU A 430 -20.29 -10.83 -26.24
N VAL A 431 -19.45 -10.09 -26.96
CA VAL A 431 -19.61 -9.85 -28.40
C VAL A 431 -18.32 -10.21 -29.13
N GLU A 432 -18.43 -11.11 -30.11
CA GLU A 432 -17.31 -11.65 -30.87
C GLU A 432 -16.81 -10.61 -31.88
N GLY A 433 -15.49 -10.43 -31.98
CA GLY A 433 -14.81 -9.58 -32.97
C GLY A 433 -15.08 -8.07 -32.88
N ALA A 434 -15.90 -7.61 -31.92
CA ALA A 434 -16.17 -6.19 -31.72
C ALA A 434 -15.12 -5.57 -30.80
N HIS A 435 -14.69 -4.34 -31.09
CA HIS A 435 -13.90 -3.56 -30.13
C HIS A 435 -14.77 -3.12 -28.94
N PRO A 436 -14.21 -2.97 -27.72
CA PRO A 436 -14.97 -2.50 -26.56
C PRO A 436 -15.66 -1.14 -26.78
N GLU A 437 -15.04 -0.26 -27.57
CA GLU A 437 -15.58 1.06 -27.97
C GLU A 437 -16.85 0.97 -28.82
N GLU A 438 -17.12 -0.16 -29.48
CA GLU A 438 -18.33 -0.36 -30.29
C GLU A 438 -19.55 -0.81 -29.46
N LEU A 439 -19.33 -1.27 -28.22
CA LEU A 439 -20.39 -1.86 -27.40
C LEU A 439 -21.51 -0.89 -27.03
N PRO A 440 -21.27 0.41 -26.75
CA PRO A 440 -22.35 1.38 -26.57
C PRO A 440 -23.31 1.41 -27.76
N GLY A 441 -22.80 1.59 -28.99
CA GLY A 441 -23.64 1.63 -30.19
C GLY A 441 -24.45 0.34 -30.43
N ARG A 442 -23.97 -0.80 -29.93
CA ARG A 442 -24.65 -2.11 -30.04
C ARG A 442 -25.68 -2.34 -28.91
N LEU A 443 -25.51 -1.71 -27.75
CA LEU A 443 -26.29 -2.00 -26.54
C LEU A 443 -27.22 -0.86 -26.09
N THR A 444 -27.10 0.34 -26.65
CA THR A 444 -28.02 1.47 -26.38
C THR A 444 -29.11 1.62 -27.43
N GLY A 445 -28.86 1.21 -28.67
CA GLY A 445 -29.77 1.44 -29.81
C GLY A 445 -29.71 2.90 -30.29
N GLY A 446 -29.76 3.10 -31.60
CA GLY A 446 -29.71 4.42 -32.23
C GLY A 446 -31.09 5.00 -32.54
N ASP A 447 -31.91 5.27 -31.52
CA ASP A 447 -33.18 5.96 -31.70
C ASP A 447 -33.04 7.45 -31.30
N GLU A 448 -33.29 8.34 -32.26
CA GLU A 448 -33.19 9.81 -32.16
C GLU A 448 -34.25 10.46 -31.24
N ASP A 449 -35.16 9.69 -30.63
CA ASP A 449 -36.39 10.22 -30.01
C ASP A 449 -36.45 10.05 -28.46
N THR A 450 -35.33 10.23 -27.77
CA THR A 450 -35.38 10.43 -26.29
C THR A 450 -34.90 11.82 -25.94
N ASP A 451 -35.84 12.72 -25.63
CA ASP A 451 -35.61 14.09 -25.10
C ASP A 451 -35.04 14.08 -23.65
N GLY A 452 -34.14 13.14 -23.34
CA GLY A 452 -33.47 12.97 -22.06
C GLY A 452 -32.01 13.35 -22.15
N GLU A 453 -31.59 14.27 -21.31
CA GLU A 453 -30.27 14.89 -21.20
C GLU A 453 -29.12 13.86 -21.08
N GLY A 454 -28.50 13.48 -22.20
CA GLY A 454 -27.24 12.72 -22.25
C GLY A 454 -27.10 11.80 -23.46
N ASP A 455 -26.01 11.95 -24.23
CA ASP A 455 -25.64 11.03 -25.30
C ASP A 455 -25.14 9.70 -24.70
N ASN A 456 -26.06 8.76 -24.45
CA ASN A 456 -25.76 7.45 -23.86
C ASN A 456 -24.86 6.57 -24.75
N THR A 457 -24.50 7.01 -25.95
CA THR A 457 -23.55 6.30 -26.83
C THR A 457 -22.08 6.54 -26.47
N VAL A 458 -21.79 7.48 -25.56
CA VAL A 458 -20.43 7.85 -25.17
C VAL A 458 -19.97 7.08 -23.92
N LEU A 459 -18.77 6.51 -23.98
CA LEU A 459 -18.12 5.87 -22.83
C LEU A 459 -17.75 6.91 -21.76
N ASN A 460 -18.10 6.63 -20.51
CA ASN A 460 -17.57 7.36 -19.37
C ASN A 460 -16.06 7.08 -19.20
N ALA A 461 -15.36 8.01 -18.55
CA ALA A 461 -13.97 7.83 -18.16
C ALA A 461 -13.78 6.60 -17.25
N PRO A 462 -12.59 5.96 -17.27
CA PRO A 462 -12.33 4.79 -16.44
C PRO A 462 -12.56 5.07 -14.95
N MET A 463 -13.39 4.25 -14.31
CA MET A 463 -13.74 4.40 -12.90
C MET A 463 -13.95 3.04 -12.24
N HIS A 464 -13.92 3.01 -10.90
CA HIS A 464 -14.28 1.79 -10.18
C HIS A 464 -15.78 1.51 -10.33
N LEU A 465 -16.14 0.24 -10.38
CA LEU A 465 -17.53 -0.22 -10.50
C LEU A 465 -18.39 0.24 -9.29
N TRP A 466 -17.76 0.45 -8.14
CA TRP A 466 -18.38 1.07 -6.97
C TRP A 466 -18.72 2.56 -7.16
N ASP A 467 -17.78 3.37 -7.66
CA ASP A 467 -17.97 4.82 -7.89
C ASP A 467 -19.06 5.08 -8.95
N ALA A 468 -19.01 4.28 -10.01
CA ALA A 468 -20.01 4.21 -11.07
C ALA A 468 -21.46 4.17 -10.54
N ARG A 469 -21.71 3.34 -9.53
CA ARG A 469 -23.02 3.17 -8.90
C ARG A 469 -23.45 4.37 -8.08
N HIS A 470 -22.54 4.92 -7.29
CA HIS A 470 -22.84 6.10 -6.49
C HIS A 470 -23.26 7.27 -7.39
N LYS A 471 -22.61 7.42 -8.54
CA LYS A 471 -22.95 8.44 -9.54
C LYS A 471 -24.33 8.23 -10.16
N THR A 472 -24.71 7.00 -10.51
CA THR A 472 -26.04 6.69 -11.07
C THR A 472 -27.15 6.88 -10.03
N THR A 473 -26.97 6.34 -8.83
CA THR A 473 -27.98 6.42 -7.76
C THR A 473 -28.17 7.84 -7.23
N GLY A 474 -27.10 8.65 -7.20
CA GLY A 474 -27.15 10.03 -6.70
C GLY A 474 -27.86 11.02 -7.65
N ASN A 475 -27.85 10.76 -8.96
CA ASN A 475 -28.49 11.62 -9.96
C ASN A 475 -29.92 11.19 -10.33
N GLN A 476 -30.34 9.98 -9.96
CA GLN A 476 -31.63 9.43 -10.37
C GLN A 476 -32.77 9.94 -9.47
N ARG A 477 -33.66 10.75 -10.05
CA ARG A 477 -34.85 11.31 -9.36
C ARG A 477 -36.07 10.41 -9.38
N GLU A 478 -36.09 9.40 -10.26
CA GLU A 478 -37.22 8.50 -10.46
C GLU A 478 -36.76 7.05 -10.65
N PHE A 479 -37.28 6.17 -9.81
CA PHE A 479 -36.99 4.73 -9.79
C PHE A 479 -38.23 3.97 -10.24
N SER A 480 -38.15 3.31 -11.39
CA SER A 480 -39.23 2.48 -11.93
C SER A 480 -38.90 1.00 -11.77
N SER A 481 -39.84 0.20 -11.27
CA SER A 481 -39.65 -1.25 -11.09
C SER A 481 -39.60 -2.06 -12.39
N TYR A 482 -39.65 -1.39 -13.54
CA TYR A 482 -39.73 -2.00 -14.88
C TYR A 482 -38.68 -1.46 -15.85
N VAL A 483 -37.90 -0.44 -15.48
CA VAL A 483 -36.82 0.10 -16.30
C VAL A 483 -35.52 -0.51 -15.78
N ASP A 484 -34.88 -1.34 -16.60
CA ASP A 484 -33.63 -2.02 -16.27
C ASP A 484 -32.51 -1.54 -17.21
N MET A 485 -32.16 -0.27 -17.07
CA MET A 485 -31.01 0.33 -17.77
C MET A 485 -29.74 -0.07 -17.01
N ALA A 486 -29.08 -1.12 -17.49
CA ALA A 486 -27.88 -1.65 -16.88
C ALA A 486 -26.75 -0.62 -16.94
N PHE A 487 -26.11 -0.32 -15.83
CA PHE A 487 -24.83 0.37 -15.83
C PHE A 487 -23.73 -0.68 -15.89
N VAL A 488 -22.97 -0.72 -16.98
CA VAL A 488 -22.03 -1.80 -17.28
C VAL A 488 -20.60 -1.29 -17.37
N ALA A 489 -19.65 -2.07 -16.85
CA ALA A 489 -18.23 -1.94 -17.18
C ALA A 489 -17.94 -2.67 -18.50
N VAL A 490 -17.03 -2.11 -19.30
CA VAL A 490 -16.71 -2.62 -20.64
C VAL A 490 -15.22 -2.90 -20.80
N GLY A 491 -14.88 -3.97 -21.51
CA GLY A 491 -13.50 -4.38 -21.73
C GLY A 491 -13.35 -5.57 -22.66
N ARG A 492 -12.17 -6.18 -22.67
CA ARG A 492 -11.85 -7.39 -23.44
C ARG A 492 -12.04 -8.65 -22.61
N ALA A 493 -12.45 -9.72 -23.28
CA ALA A 493 -12.81 -11.01 -22.70
C ALA A 493 -12.06 -12.14 -23.40
N GLY A 494 -10.74 -12.20 -23.23
CA GLY A 494 -9.88 -13.12 -23.99
C GLY A 494 -9.45 -12.52 -25.34
N THR A 495 -9.17 -13.36 -26.34
CA THR A 495 -8.53 -12.92 -27.59
C THR A 495 -9.47 -12.22 -28.56
N ASP A 496 -10.73 -12.68 -28.65
CA ASP A 496 -11.65 -12.31 -29.74
C ASP A 496 -12.99 -11.78 -29.23
N TRP A 497 -13.16 -11.58 -27.93
CA TRP A 497 -14.41 -11.10 -27.35
C TRP A 497 -14.23 -9.79 -26.61
N SER A 498 -15.27 -8.96 -26.68
CA SER A 498 -15.45 -7.83 -25.77
C SER A 498 -16.63 -8.09 -24.84
N PHE A 499 -16.57 -7.57 -23.62
CA PHE A 499 -17.63 -7.75 -22.64
C PHE A 499 -18.28 -6.43 -22.22
N ALA A 500 -19.54 -6.53 -21.80
CA ALA A 500 -20.21 -5.56 -20.94
C ALA A 500 -20.71 -6.30 -19.68
N PHE A 501 -20.33 -5.84 -18.49
CA PHE A 501 -20.55 -6.56 -17.22
C PHE A 501 -21.23 -5.68 -16.17
N ASP A 502 -22.23 -6.23 -15.49
CA ASP A 502 -22.95 -5.63 -14.37
C ASP A 502 -22.97 -6.63 -13.19
N ASP A 503 -22.34 -6.25 -12.08
CA ASP A 503 -22.10 -7.11 -10.92
C ASP A 503 -23.19 -7.07 -9.86
N ARG A 504 -24.24 -6.23 -10.02
CA ARG A 504 -25.47 -6.26 -9.19
C ARG A 504 -26.66 -5.77 -10.03
N PRO A 505 -27.15 -6.59 -10.97
CA PRO A 505 -28.27 -6.23 -11.81
C PRO A 505 -29.57 -6.09 -10.99
N ALA A 506 -30.57 -5.50 -11.63
CA ALA A 506 -31.93 -5.41 -11.08
C ALA A 506 -32.52 -6.81 -10.81
N SER A 507 -33.70 -6.86 -10.20
CA SER A 507 -34.37 -8.15 -9.96
C SER A 507 -34.84 -8.76 -11.27
N PHE A 508 -34.46 -10.01 -11.53
CA PHE A 508 -34.88 -10.74 -12.71
C PHE A 508 -36.40 -10.99 -12.69
N TYR A 509 -37.08 -10.63 -13.77
CA TYR A 509 -38.50 -10.89 -13.97
C TYR A 509 -38.76 -11.37 -15.40
N ARG A 510 -38.79 -12.69 -15.56
CA ARG A 510 -38.86 -13.37 -16.85
C ARG A 510 -39.96 -12.86 -17.81
N PRO A 511 -41.22 -12.58 -17.39
CA PRO A 511 -42.28 -12.15 -18.32
C PRO A 511 -42.02 -10.81 -19.04
N ARG A 512 -41.09 -9.99 -18.53
CA ARG A 512 -40.68 -8.72 -19.17
C ARG A 512 -39.26 -8.75 -19.72
N PHE A 513 -38.50 -9.80 -19.45
CA PHE A 513 -37.11 -9.88 -19.88
C PHE A 513 -37.01 -9.93 -21.41
N VAL A 514 -36.14 -9.08 -21.97
CA VAL A 514 -35.79 -9.01 -23.38
C VAL A 514 -34.28 -9.10 -23.47
N SER A 515 -33.76 -10.23 -23.96
CA SER A 515 -32.32 -10.42 -24.09
C SER A 515 -31.72 -9.41 -25.09
N PRO A 516 -30.59 -8.77 -24.75
CA PRO A 516 -29.86 -7.93 -25.70
C PRO A 516 -29.08 -8.74 -26.75
N ALA A 517 -29.02 -10.07 -26.67
CA ALA A 517 -28.20 -10.92 -27.54
C ALA A 517 -28.41 -10.60 -29.02
N ALA A 518 -29.67 -10.56 -29.47
CA ALA A 518 -30.02 -10.25 -30.85
C ALA A 518 -29.42 -8.92 -31.32
N THR A 519 -29.67 -7.82 -30.60
CA THR A 519 -29.16 -6.50 -30.99
C THR A 519 -27.64 -6.40 -30.89
N ALA A 520 -27.03 -7.01 -29.87
CA ALA A 520 -25.58 -7.02 -29.71
C ALA A 520 -24.86 -7.79 -30.85
N SER A 521 -25.49 -8.83 -31.38
CA SER A 521 -24.95 -9.72 -32.41
C SER A 521 -24.97 -9.18 -33.85
N ALA A 522 -25.31 -7.91 -34.08
CA ALA A 522 -25.38 -7.37 -35.44
C ALA A 522 -24.04 -7.53 -36.19
N GLY A 523 -24.02 -8.36 -37.24
CA GLY A 523 -22.83 -8.67 -38.04
C GLY A 523 -21.80 -9.58 -37.35
N THR A 524 -22.16 -10.23 -36.24
CA THR A 524 -21.28 -11.10 -35.47
C THR A 524 -22.08 -12.07 -34.58
N ARG A 525 -21.48 -12.62 -33.52
CA ARG A 525 -22.12 -13.44 -32.49
C ARG A 525 -22.09 -12.70 -31.15
N ALA A 526 -23.16 -12.87 -30.36
CA ALA A 526 -23.21 -12.39 -28.99
C ALA A 526 -23.76 -13.46 -28.04
N VAL A 527 -23.23 -13.48 -26.81
CA VAL A 527 -23.65 -14.35 -25.72
C VAL A 527 -24.08 -13.48 -24.54
N VAL A 528 -25.24 -13.75 -23.96
CA VAL A 528 -25.73 -13.07 -22.76
C VAL A 528 -25.86 -14.08 -21.65
N VAL A 529 -25.32 -13.76 -20.47
CA VAL A 529 -25.49 -14.52 -19.24
C VAL A 529 -26.08 -13.62 -18.17
N TRP A 530 -27.05 -14.14 -17.41
CA TRP A 530 -27.55 -13.50 -16.19
C TRP A 530 -27.76 -14.55 -15.11
N SER A 531 -26.92 -14.51 -14.08
CA SER A 531 -26.99 -15.42 -12.93
C SER A 531 -27.53 -14.70 -11.70
N GLY A 532 -28.39 -15.40 -10.98
CA GLY A 532 -28.79 -15.06 -9.60
C GLY A 532 -28.99 -16.32 -8.78
N LEU A 533 -28.14 -17.34 -8.99
CA LEU A 533 -28.24 -18.64 -8.32
C LEU A 533 -27.96 -18.54 -6.81
N ARG A 534 -27.19 -17.55 -6.38
CA ARG A 534 -26.83 -17.26 -4.98
C ARG A 534 -27.64 -16.11 -4.36
N SER A 535 -28.68 -15.62 -5.04
CA SER A 535 -29.46 -14.44 -4.65
C SER A 535 -30.45 -14.69 -3.49
N GLY A 536 -29.97 -14.86 -2.26
CA GLY A 536 -30.75 -14.72 -1.01
C GLY A 536 -32.18 -15.32 -1.03
N PRO A 537 -33.22 -14.64 -0.50
CA PRO A 537 -34.59 -15.18 -0.40
C PRO A 537 -35.37 -15.18 -1.74
N ARG A 538 -34.73 -14.81 -2.86
CA ARG A 538 -35.37 -14.79 -4.19
C ARG A 538 -35.25 -16.16 -4.84
N LYS A 539 -36.11 -16.45 -5.83
CA LYS A 539 -36.01 -17.68 -6.60
C LYS A 539 -34.68 -17.69 -7.36
N PRO A 540 -33.86 -18.77 -7.23
CA PRO A 540 -32.61 -18.86 -7.97
C PRO A 540 -32.91 -18.96 -9.46
N PHE A 541 -32.11 -18.27 -10.27
CA PHE A 541 -32.26 -18.26 -11.72
C PHE A 541 -30.91 -18.22 -12.42
N PHE A 542 -30.89 -18.72 -13.65
CA PHE A 542 -29.78 -18.59 -14.58
C PHE A 542 -30.33 -18.48 -16.00
N HIS A 543 -29.95 -17.44 -16.72
CA HIS A 543 -30.31 -17.23 -18.12
C HIS A 543 -29.05 -17.24 -18.99
N LEU A 544 -29.14 -17.93 -20.14
CA LEU A 544 -28.16 -17.85 -21.22
C LEU A 544 -28.89 -17.70 -22.55
N SER A 545 -28.47 -16.76 -23.39
CA SER A 545 -28.93 -16.64 -24.77
C SER A 545 -27.77 -16.35 -25.71
N VAL A 546 -27.85 -16.94 -26.91
CA VAL A 546 -26.85 -16.78 -27.96
C VAL A 546 -27.53 -16.34 -29.23
N ALA A 547 -27.00 -15.29 -29.86
CA ALA A 547 -27.50 -14.76 -31.10
C ALA A 547 -26.37 -14.58 -32.11
N ARG A 548 -26.72 -14.67 -33.39
CA ARG A 548 -25.82 -14.38 -34.51
C ARG A 548 -26.56 -13.54 -35.55
N ASP A 549 -25.89 -12.50 -36.04
CA ASP A 549 -26.39 -11.62 -37.10
C ASP A 549 -27.79 -11.06 -36.84
N GLY A 550 -28.08 -10.67 -35.60
CA GLY A 550 -29.38 -10.09 -35.24
C GLY A 550 -30.45 -11.09 -34.84
N ALA A 551 -30.20 -12.41 -34.93
CA ALA A 551 -31.18 -13.46 -34.65
C ALA A 551 -30.74 -14.36 -33.49
N GLU A 552 -31.63 -14.59 -32.52
CA GLU A 552 -31.41 -15.58 -31.45
C GLU A 552 -31.32 -16.99 -32.06
N GLN A 553 -30.22 -17.69 -31.79
CA GLN A 553 -30.02 -19.07 -32.22
C GLN A 553 -30.61 -20.05 -31.21
N TYR A 554 -30.28 -19.85 -29.93
CA TYR A 554 -30.79 -20.63 -28.82
C TYR A 554 -30.69 -19.84 -27.51
N ALA A 555 -31.55 -20.20 -26.57
CA ALA A 555 -31.51 -19.69 -25.21
C ALA A 555 -32.08 -20.70 -24.22
N PHE A 556 -31.67 -20.61 -22.97
CA PHE A 556 -32.38 -21.25 -21.88
C PHE A 556 -32.47 -20.35 -20.65
N THR A 557 -33.49 -20.60 -19.83
CA THR A 557 -33.65 -19.96 -18.53
C THR A 557 -34.06 -21.02 -17.52
N TYR A 558 -33.23 -21.19 -16.49
CA TYR A 558 -33.59 -21.88 -15.26
C TYR A 558 -34.18 -20.86 -14.27
N GLU A 559 -35.33 -21.15 -13.67
CA GLU A 559 -35.94 -20.31 -12.64
C GLU A 559 -36.74 -21.18 -11.66
N GLY A 560 -36.29 -21.27 -10.40
CA GLY A 560 -37.02 -21.94 -9.34
C GLY A 560 -37.43 -23.39 -9.63
N GLY A 561 -36.56 -24.16 -10.32
CA GLY A 561 -36.78 -25.57 -10.68
C GLY A 561 -37.34 -25.80 -12.09
N GLU A 562 -37.78 -24.74 -12.79
CA GLU A 562 -38.27 -24.85 -14.16
C GLU A 562 -37.20 -24.46 -15.17
N ILE A 563 -37.10 -25.21 -16.28
CA ILE A 563 -36.22 -24.90 -17.41
C ILE A 563 -37.08 -24.58 -18.63
N GLN A 564 -36.89 -23.37 -19.17
CA GLN A 564 -37.36 -23.03 -20.51
C GLN A 564 -36.20 -22.99 -21.50
N ARG A 565 -36.45 -23.44 -22.72
CA ARG A 565 -35.47 -23.46 -23.80
C ARG A 565 -36.07 -23.02 -25.13
N THR A 566 -35.25 -22.40 -25.97
CA THR A 566 -35.52 -22.04 -27.37
C THR A 566 -34.31 -22.46 -28.21
N GLY A 567 -34.56 -22.85 -29.47
CA GLY A 567 -33.50 -23.29 -30.39
C GLY A 567 -32.86 -24.64 -30.05
N GLU A 568 -31.82 -24.99 -30.80
CA GLU A 568 -30.99 -26.19 -30.57
C GLU A 568 -29.79 -25.80 -29.71
N ILE A 569 -29.77 -26.24 -28.45
CA ILE A 569 -28.69 -25.95 -27.49
C ILE A 569 -27.55 -26.97 -27.69
N PRO A 570 -26.27 -26.54 -27.73
CA PRO A 570 -25.14 -27.47 -27.81
C PRO A 570 -25.10 -28.43 -26.61
N GLU A 571 -24.67 -29.68 -26.84
CA GLU A 571 -24.58 -30.72 -25.79
C GLU A 571 -23.77 -30.27 -24.57
N ALA A 572 -22.69 -29.50 -24.79
CA ALA A 572 -21.85 -28.96 -23.73
C ALA A 572 -22.56 -27.95 -22.81
N LEU A 573 -23.67 -27.36 -23.27
CA LEU A 573 -24.46 -26.35 -22.55
C LEU A 573 -25.87 -26.85 -22.21
N GLU A 574 -26.13 -28.15 -22.29
CA GLU A 574 -27.45 -28.71 -22.03
C GLU A 574 -27.87 -28.49 -20.57
N PRO A 575 -28.92 -27.70 -20.28
CA PRO A 575 -29.25 -27.26 -18.91
C PRO A 575 -29.63 -28.43 -17.99
N THR A 576 -30.11 -29.54 -18.56
CA THR A 576 -30.45 -30.75 -17.79
C THR A 576 -29.22 -31.43 -17.17
N GLN A 577 -28.02 -31.26 -17.74
CA GLN A 577 -26.78 -31.81 -17.17
C GLN A 577 -26.37 -31.10 -15.88
N PHE A 578 -26.76 -29.82 -15.73
CA PHE A 578 -26.38 -29.00 -14.59
C PHE A 578 -27.48 -28.94 -13.53
N PHE A 579 -28.74 -28.85 -13.94
CA PHE A 579 -29.89 -28.64 -13.04
C PHE A 579 -30.76 -29.89 -12.82
N GLY A 580 -30.50 -31.00 -13.54
CA GLY A 580 -31.39 -32.17 -13.56
C GLY A 580 -31.48 -32.97 -12.26
N ASP A 581 -30.36 -33.10 -11.54
CA ASP A 581 -30.25 -33.96 -10.34
C ASP A 581 -30.02 -33.15 -9.04
N LEU A 582 -30.19 -31.83 -9.08
CA LEU A 582 -29.94 -30.98 -7.91
C LEU A 582 -31.03 -31.12 -6.86
N ALA A 583 -30.61 -31.24 -5.59
CA ALA A 583 -31.53 -31.15 -4.46
C ALA A 583 -32.20 -29.77 -4.41
N GLU A 584 -33.40 -29.69 -3.81
CA GLU A 584 -34.06 -28.41 -3.55
C GLU A 584 -33.11 -27.49 -2.74
N GLY A 585 -32.81 -26.31 -3.29
CA GLY A 585 -31.88 -25.35 -2.67
C GLY A 585 -30.41 -25.50 -3.07
N ALA A 586 -30.03 -26.51 -3.85
CA ALA A 586 -28.64 -26.73 -4.32
C ALA A 586 -28.31 -26.04 -5.66
N ALA A 587 -29.15 -25.13 -6.14
CA ALA A 587 -29.00 -24.47 -7.44
C ALA A 587 -27.66 -23.72 -7.62
N ALA A 588 -27.05 -23.25 -6.52
CA ALA A 588 -25.75 -22.58 -6.53
C ALA A 588 -24.59 -23.52 -6.91
N GLU A 589 -24.70 -24.83 -6.70
CA GLU A 589 -23.65 -25.80 -7.03
C GLU A 589 -23.45 -25.94 -8.55
N ALA A 590 -24.47 -25.63 -9.34
CA ALA A 590 -24.40 -25.66 -10.80
C ALA A 590 -23.71 -24.44 -11.42
N GLU A 591 -23.50 -23.36 -10.66
CA GLU A 591 -22.97 -22.10 -11.21
C GLU A 591 -21.56 -22.27 -11.78
N ARG A 592 -20.65 -22.84 -11.01
CA ARG A 592 -19.26 -23.04 -11.43
C ARG A 592 -19.13 -23.96 -12.66
N PRO A 593 -19.66 -25.20 -12.66
CA PRO A 593 -19.56 -26.08 -13.83
C PRO A 593 -20.18 -25.47 -15.10
N LEU A 594 -21.24 -24.68 -14.96
CA LEU A 594 -21.89 -24.01 -16.08
C LEU A 594 -21.02 -22.89 -16.67
N LEU A 595 -20.39 -22.08 -15.83
CA LEU A 595 -19.44 -21.06 -16.28
C LEU A 595 -18.18 -21.66 -16.91
N GLU A 596 -17.69 -22.79 -16.40
CA GLU A 596 -16.60 -23.56 -17.02
C GLU A 596 -17.00 -24.09 -18.40
N ALA A 597 -18.26 -24.54 -18.56
CA ALA A 597 -18.79 -24.98 -19.85
C ALA A 597 -18.92 -23.81 -20.84
N VAL A 598 -19.41 -22.65 -20.40
CA VAL A 598 -19.47 -21.41 -21.21
C VAL A 598 -18.06 -20.98 -21.64
N THR A 599 -17.10 -21.01 -20.71
CA THR A 599 -15.69 -20.71 -21.00
C THR A 599 -15.16 -21.62 -22.11
N ARG A 600 -15.41 -22.94 -22.01
CA ARG A 600 -14.94 -23.93 -22.99
C ARG A 600 -15.59 -23.77 -24.36
N GLU A 601 -16.88 -23.48 -24.41
CA GLU A 601 -17.64 -23.34 -25.66
C GLU A 601 -17.23 -22.09 -26.44
N PHE A 602 -17.02 -20.97 -25.74
CA PHE A 602 -16.77 -19.67 -26.39
C PHE A 602 -15.31 -19.21 -26.36
N GLY A 603 -14.45 -19.83 -25.53
CA GLY A 603 -13.08 -19.39 -25.33
C GLY A 603 -12.97 -18.00 -24.70
N ALA A 604 -14.02 -17.57 -23.99
CA ALA A 604 -14.11 -16.25 -23.38
C ALA A 604 -13.81 -16.31 -21.88
N SER A 605 -13.19 -15.26 -21.37
CA SER A 605 -12.90 -15.06 -19.95
C SER A 605 -13.28 -13.63 -19.52
N LEU A 606 -13.35 -13.36 -18.22
CA LEU A 606 -13.55 -12.00 -17.71
C LEU A 606 -12.41 -11.63 -16.77
N PRO A 607 -11.85 -10.41 -16.89
CA PRO A 607 -10.71 -9.99 -16.08
C PRO A 607 -11.16 -9.71 -14.65
N ARG A 608 -10.95 -10.68 -13.76
CA ARG A 608 -11.27 -10.58 -12.33
C ARG A 608 -10.70 -9.32 -11.71
N HIS A 609 -9.38 -9.13 -11.82
CA HIS A 609 -8.66 -8.03 -11.20
C HIS A 609 -9.15 -6.67 -11.71
N ALA A 610 -9.36 -6.54 -13.02
CA ALA A 610 -9.85 -5.30 -13.60
C ALA A 610 -11.28 -4.96 -13.16
N LEU A 611 -12.12 -5.97 -12.94
CA LEU A 611 -13.51 -5.82 -12.49
C LEU A 611 -13.62 -5.58 -10.98
N THR A 612 -12.74 -6.16 -10.16
CA THR A 612 -12.81 -6.05 -8.69
C THR A 612 -12.02 -4.86 -8.15
N SER A 613 -10.86 -4.58 -8.73
CA SER A 613 -9.90 -3.59 -8.22
C SER A 613 -9.52 -2.53 -9.26
N GLY A 614 -9.67 -2.83 -10.54
CA GLY A 614 -9.33 -1.93 -11.64
C GLY A 614 -10.31 -0.77 -11.86
N ARG A 615 -9.98 0.01 -12.90
CA ARG A 615 -10.83 1.09 -13.44
C ARG A 615 -11.08 0.83 -14.91
N LEU A 616 -12.34 0.64 -15.26
CA LEU A 616 -12.78 0.35 -16.64
C LEU A 616 -13.70 1.45 -17.14
N HIS A 617 -13.75 1.58 -18.47
CA HIS A 617 -14.78 2.38 -19.12
C HIS A 617 -16.17 1.83 -18.78
N THR A 618 -17.16 2.70 -18.74
CA THR A 618 -18.52 2.33 -18.36
C THR A 618 -19.57 3.09 -19.17
N PHE A 619 -20.75 2.52 -19.34
CA PHE A 619 -21.88 3.19 -19.98
C PHE A 619 -23.21 2.58 -19.51
N THR A 620 -24.31 3.24 -19.86
CA THR A 620 -25.67 2.78 -19.54
C THR A 620 -26.28 2.10 -20.76
N THR A 621 -26.69 0.83 -20.64
CA THR A 621 -27.37 0.11 -21.73
C THR A 621 -28.81 0.56 -21.88
N ARG A 622 -29.45 0.17 -22.99
CA ARG A 622 -30.92 0.18 -23.09
C ARG A 622 -31.55 -0.69 -22.01
N SER A 623 -32.85 -0.54 -21.79
CA SER A 623 -33.59 -1.41 -20.85
C SER A 623 -33.59 -2.87 -21.32
N TRP A 624 -33.19 -3.80 -20.45
CA TRP A 624 -33.28 -5.25 -20.69
C TRP A 624 -34.69 -5.80 -20.40
N THR A 625 -35.59 -4.92 -19.98
CA THR A 625 -37.00 -5.22 -19.73
C THR A 625 -37.88 -4.40 -20.65
N ARG A 626 -38.91 -5.03 -21.23
CA ARG A 626 -39.94 -4.32 -21.99
C ARG A 626 -40.84 -3.48 -21.06
N PRO A 627 -41.41 -2.37 -21.57
CA PRO A 627 -42.43 -1.62 -20.84
C PRO A 627 -43.62 -2.47 -20.39
N PRO A 628 -44.30 -2.10 -19.29
CA PRO A 628 -45.50 -2.77 -18.83
C PRO A 628 -46.61 -2.66 -19.88
N GLN A 629 -47.30 -3.76 -20.14
CA GLN A 629 -48.48 -3.77 -21.01
C GLN A 629 -49.76 -3.49 -20.22
N ARG A 630 -50.84 -3.15 -20.93
CA ARG A 630 -52.15 -2.87 -20.32
C ARG A 630 -52.61 -4.07 -19.48
N GLY A 631 -52.75 -3.86 -18.17
CA GLY A 631 -53.16 -4.89 -17.21
C GLY A 631 -52.02 -5.43 -16.33
N GLU A 632 -50.78 -5.03 -16.55
CA GLU A 632 -49.65 -5.40 -15.69
C GLU A 632 -49.38 -4.34 -14.61
N THR A 633 -49.11 -4.80 -13.38
CA THR A 633 -48.75 -3.92 -12.26
C THR A 633 -47.29 -3.47 -12.35
N TYR A 634 -47.00 -2.24 -11.92
CA TYR A 634 -45.64 -1.70 -11.78
C TYR A 634 -45.59 -0.66 -10.66
N LEU A 635 -44.39 -0.38 -10.15
CA LEU A 635 -44.12 0.63 -9.13
C LEU A 635 -43.21 1.72 -9.72
N VAL A 636 -43.51 2.98 -9.39
CA VAL A 636 -42.66 4.13 -9.66
C VAL A 636 -42.46 4.89 -8.35
N VAL A 637 -41.22 5.22 -8.03
CA VAL A 637 -40.84 5.98 -6.84
C VAL A 637 -40.09 7.22 -7.30
N SER A 638 -40.63 8.40 -7.04
CA SER A 638 -39.99 9.68 -7.36
C SER A 638 -39.47 10.34 -6.08
N VAL A 639 -38.22 10.77 -6.08
CA VAL A 639 -37.55 11.40 -4.94
C VAL A 639 -37.34 12.88 -5.24
N ASN A 640 -38.12 13.74 -4.58
CA ASN A 640 -37.97 15.19 -4.65
C ASN A 640 -37.04 15.65 -3.53
N HIS A 641 -35.83 16.11 -3.86
CA HIS A 641 -35.03 16.88 -2.91
C HIS A 641 -35.48 18.35 -2.97
N PRO A 642 -35.72 19.03 -1.83
CA PRO A 642 -35.93 20.47 -1.83
C PRO A 642 -34.67 21.17 -2.38
N PRO A 643 -34.81 22.30 -3.09
CA PRO A 643 -33.67 23.02 -3.64
C PRO A 643 -32.72 23.42 -2.51
N THR A 644 -31.45 23.05 -2.64
CA THR A 644 -30.36 23.56 -1.79
C THR A 644 -30.31 25.07 -1.98
N HIS A 645 -30.76 25.82 -0.97
CA HIS A 645 -30.55 27.26 -0.94
C HIS A 645 -29.04 27.55 -0.97
N PRO A 646 -28.55 28.44 -1.84
CA PRO A 646 -27.18 28.91 -1.73
C PRO A 646 -27.04 29.59 -0.37
N THR A 647 -26.10 29.13 0.44
CA THR A 647 -25.68 29.74 1.70
C THR A 647 -25.10 31.12 1.40
N THR A 648 -25.96 32.13 1.29
CA THR A 648 -25.54 33.53 1.44
C THR A 648 -25.18 33.74 2.91
N GLY A 649 -23.89 33.91 3.17
CA GLY A 649 -23.38 34.37 4.45
C GLY A 649 -24.04 35.70 4.84
N GLY A 650 -24.69 35.71 5.99
CA GLY A 650 -25.29 36.91 6.57
C GLY A 650 -25.76 36.60 7.99
N ARG A 651 -24.99 37.04 8.99
CA ARG A 651 -25.35 37.02 10.42
C ARG A 651 -26.79 37.54 10.62
N PRO A 652 -27.64 36.89 11.43
CA PRO A 652 -28.88 37.51 11.85
C PRO A 652 -28.58 38.50 12.99
N GLY A 653 -28.66 39.79 12.66
CA GLY A 653 -28.83 40.86 13.64
C GLY A 653 -30.25 40.83 14.21
N ALA A 654 -30.33 41.03 15.52
CA ALA A 654 -31.57 41.10 16.30
C ALA A 654 -32.55 42.16 15.76
N GLY A 655 -33.84 41.81 15.69
CA GLY A 655 -34.95 42.72 15.43
C GLY A 655 -36.29 42.07 15.79
N ALA A 656 -37.00 42.68 16.72
CA ALA A 656 -38.22 42.22 17.40
C ALA A 656 -39.48 42.19 16.48
N PRO A 657 -40.62 41.62 16.93
CA PRO A 657 -41.76 41.28 16.09
C PRO A 657 -42.78 42.43 15.98
N GLU A 658 -43.43 42.57 14.82
CA GLU A 658 -44.68 43.30 14.69
C GLU A 658 -45.69 42.56 13.79
N SER A 659 -46.95 42.72 14.18
CA SER A 659 -48.13 41.94 13.82
C SER A 659 -48.99 42.57 12.71
N SER A 660 -49.87 41.74 12.13
CA SER A 660 -51.14 42.07 11.43
C SER A 660 -51.00 42.52 9.96
N GLN A 661 -51.81 42.07 9.00
CA GLN A 661 -53.16 41.46 8.99
C GLN A 661 -53.23 40.25 8.05
#